data_AF-A0A453PVF0-F1
#
_entry.id   AF-A0A453PVF0-F1
#
_cell.length_a   1.000
_cell.length_b   1.000
_cell.length_c   1.000
_cell.angle_alpha   90.00
_cell.angle_beta   90.00
_cell.angle_gamma   90.00
#
_symmetry.space_group_name_H-M   'P 1'
#
loop_
_entity.id
_entity.type
_entity.pdbx_description
1 polymer ?
#
loop_
_entity_poly.entity_id
_entity_poly.type
_entity_poly.pdbx_seq_one_letter_code
_entity_poly.pdbx_strand_id
1 'polypeptide(L)'
;RSEVHRDGDYHRAVHVWIYCESTGELLLQHRADCKDSWPGQWDISSAGHISAGDSSLSSARRELQEELGIKLPVDAFELIFVFLQECVINNGTYTNNEYNDVYLVTTLTPIPLEAFTLQESEVSAVRYMHRDEYKSCLAAESGEYVPYDVNGQYGQLFSIIEERYKDNTESRSLTLQKQISRYAPIHLEPELTTLSEGDKEALGYILKASMVIDEIFYEQVWNSNTMLRDWLRAHADSSSLDSLKWAYYSINKSPWSCLDENKAFLSTADSAVKLLTDATKPISGWKGLEYRAAFPLDKPRGANFYPADMNKMEFDLWKSGLTDKEQKDATGFFTVIKRPDALLTTSVVESDGPNQTNTSDDLFIVPYSKEYKASLEKATELLIKASDCSDCPSLKNLLRTKANAFLSNDYYESDIAWMELDSNIDVTIGPYETYEDGLFSYKATFEAFVGVRDDVATSQVKLFGDQLEDLEKNLPLDNIYKSDNVSAAPIRVMNLLYNSGDVKGPQTIAFNLPNDERIVNERGTSMVMLKNISEAKFKNILKPIANACIREEQKEYVDFEPYYTHIVCHECCHGIGPHSITLPGGKKSTVRMELQECHSALEEAKADIVGLWALNFLINKGLLPKSLSKSMYVSFLAGCFRSIRFGLEEAHGKGQALQFNWLYDKGAFILHSDGKFSIDFTKVEEAVESLGREIMTIQAKGDKPAAQSLLQSRATLTQPLRVALEKIEHMQVPVDIAPIFGTASKLLANN
;
A
#
# COMPACT_ATOMS: atom_id res chain seq x y z
N ARG A 1 18.59 -2.07 -36.96
CA ARG A 1 17.87 -3.35 -37.17
C ARG A 1 18.68 -4.35 -37.98
N SER A 2 18.96 -4.12 -39.27
CA SER A 2 19.65 -5.10 -40.11
C SER A 2 21.07 -5.47 -39.61
N GLU A 3 21.81 -4.51 -39.06
CA GLU A 3 23.14 -4.75 -38.46
C GLU A 3 23.04 -5.58 -37.18
N VAL A 4 22.09 -5.26 -36.30
CA VAL A 4 21.81 -6.00 -35.06
C VAL A 4 21.57 -7.49 -35.34
N HIS A 5 20.75 -7.82 -36.34
CA HIS A 5 20.50 -9.23 -36.69
C HIS A 5 21.67 -9.91 -37.41
N ARG A 6 22.47 -9.17 -38.17
CA ARG A 6 23.68 -9.69 -38.82
C ARG A 6 24.72 -10.07 -37.76
N ASP A 7 24.91 -9.21 -36.77
CA ASP A 7 25.97 -9.32 -35.77
C ASP A 7 25.52 -10.14 -34.53
N GLY A 8 24.21 -10.32 -34.35
CA GLY A 8 23.64 -11.05 -33.21
C GLY A 8 23.60 -10.23 -31.92
N ASP A 9 23.52 -8.91 -32.03
CA ASP A 9 23.46 -8.03 -30.86
C ASP A 9 22.14 -8.22 -30.11
N TYR A 10 22.22 -8.22 -28.77
CA TYR A 10 21.04 -8.24 -27.92
C TYR A 10 20.25 -6.95 -28.07
N HIS A 11 18.94 -7.09 -28.28
CA HIS A 11 18.03 -5.97 -28.43
C HIS A 11 16.68 -6.27 -27.77
N ARG A 12 15.77 -5.30 -27.74
CA ARG A 12 14.44 -5.45 -27.16
C ARG A 12 13.35 -5.33 -28.21
N ALA A 13 12.25 -6.04 -27.98
CA ALA A 13 11.04 -5.93 -28.75
C ALA A 13 9.81 -6.07 -27.88
N VAL A 14 8.67 -5.74 -28.48
CA VAL A 14 7.35 -5.87 -27.90
C VAL A 14 6.56 -6.90 -28.68
N HIS A 15 5.81 -7.72 -27.95
CA HIS A 15 4.91 -8.72 -28.50
C HIS A 15 3.51 -8.43 -27.96
N VAL A 16 2.57 -8.05 -28.84
CA VAL A 16 1.19 -7.76 -28.45
C VAL A 16 0.28 -8.91 -28.87
N TRP A 17 -0.49 -9.41 -27.90
CA TRP A 17 -1.55 -10.38 -28.12
C TRP A 17 -2.92 -9.73 -27.93
N ILE A 18 -3.82 -9.97 -28.87
CA ILE A 18 -5.25 -9.67 -28.71
C ILE A 18 -5.98 -10.98 -28.46
N TYR A 19 -6.57 -11.10 -27.27
CA TYR A 19 -7.44 -12.21 -26.89
C TYR A 19 -8.90 -11.74 -26.85
N CYS A 20 -9.80 -12.50 -27.48
CA CYS A 20 -11.23 -12.25 -27.46
C CYS A 20 -11.92 -13.12 -26.39
N GLU A 21 -12.49 -12.48 -25.38
CA GLU A 21 -13.13 -13.13 -24.23
C GLU A 21 -14.36 -13.96 -24.63
N SER A 22 -15.24 -13.44 -25.50
CA SER A 22 -16.48 -14.15 -25.86
C SER A 22 -16.27 -15.39 -26.73
N THR A 23 -15.15 -15.48 -27.46
CA THR A 23 -14.87 -16.61 -28.36
C THR A 23 -13.72 -17.50 -27.90
N GLY A 24 -12.88 -17.05 -26.97
CA GLY A 24 -11.67 -17.77 -26.55
C GLY A 24 -10.56 -17.75 -27.60
N GLU A 25 -10.64 -16.85 -28.58
CA GLU A 25 -9.74 -16.80 -29.73
C GLU A 25 -8.62 -15.76 -29.55
N LEU A 26 -7.48 -16.04 -30.16
CA LEU A 26 -6.38 -15.09 -30.35
C LEU A 26 -6.46 -14.51 -31.76
N LEU A 27 -6.21 -13.22 -31.90
CA LEU A 27 -5.98 -12.61 -33.21
C LEU A 27 -4.55 -12.95 -33.68
N LEU A 28 -4.44 -13.54 -34.86
CA LEU A 28 -3.17 -13.83 -35.51
C LEU A 28 -3.02 -12.98 -36.76
N GLN A 29 -1.80 -12.55 -37.04
CA GLN A 29 -1.45 -11.86 -38.28
C GLN A 29 -0.74 -12.82 -39.26
N HIS A 30 -0.99 -12.67 -40.55
CA HIS A 30 -0.25 -13.37 -41.59
C HIS A 30 0.85 -12.43 -42.09
N ARG A 31 2.10 -12.79 -41.83
CA ARG A 31 3.27 -11.97 -42.19
C ARG A 31 3.34 -11.79 -43.71
N ALA A 32 3.65 -10.58 -44.17
CA ALA A 32 3.82 -10.31 -45.59
C ALA A 32 4.96 -11.15 -46.20
N ASP A 33 4.81 -11.53 -47.48
CA ASP A 33 5.80 -12.36 -48.19
C ASP A 33 7.17 -11.68 -48.34
N CYS A 34 7.22 -10.36 -48.22
CA CYS A 34 8.44 -9.56 -48.32
C CYS A 34 9.25 -9.46 -47.01
N LYS A 35 8.83 -10.13 -45.93
CA LYS A 35 9.53 -10.08 -44.64
C LYS A 35 10.82 -10.90 -44.67
N ASP A 36 11.88 -10.34 -44.09
CA ASP A 36 13.20 -10.99 -43.97
C ASP A 36 13.19 -12.19 -42.99
N SER A 37 12.20 -12.26 -42.11
CA SER A 37 12.02 -13.32 -41.12
C SER A 37 10.60 -13.88 -41.16
N TRP A 38 10.51 -15.20 -41.34
CA TRP A 38 9.27 -15.99 -41.41
C TRP A 38 8.20 -15.42 -42.38
N PRO A 39 8.52 -15.19 -43.67
CA PRO A 39 7.55 -14.69 -44.65
C PRO A 39 6.41 -15.70 -44.87
N GLY A 40 5.18 -15.21 -44.97
CA GLY A 40 4.00 -16.05 -45.25
C GLY A 40 3.62 -17.02 -44.13
N GLN A 41 4.07 -16.77 -42.89
CA GLN A 41 3.66 -17.53 -41.71
C GLN A 41 2.66 -16.74 -40.86
N TRP A 42 1.79 -17.46 -40.15
CA TRP A 42 0.93 -16.89 -39.12
C TRP A 42 1.72 -16.62 -37.84
N ASP A 43 1.49 -15.46 -37.27
CA ASP A 43 2.25 -14.91 -36.16
C ASP A 43 1.31 -14.26 -35.13
N ILE A 44 1.90 -13.79 -34.03
CA ILE A 44 1.25 -13.04 -32.96
C ILE A 44 0.54 -11.78 -33.49
N SER A 45 -0.33 -11.15 -32.70
CA SER A 45 -1.19 -10.07 -33.20
C SER A 45 -0.39 -8.88 -33.74
N SER A 46 0.66 -8.45 -33.03
CA SER A 46 1.59 -7.42 -33.50
C SER A 46 2.94 -7.54 -32.80
N ALA A 47 4.04 -7.23 -33.50
CA ALA A 47 5.40 -7.39 -32.98
C ALA A 47 6.39 -6.37 -33.56
N GLY A 48 7.25 -5.78 -32.73
CA GLY A 48 8.27 -4.90 -33.28
C GLY A 48 9.35 -4.46 -32.31
N HIS A 49 10.37 -3.79 -32.86
CA HIS A 49 11.54 -3.35 -32.09
C HIS A 49 11.22 -2.16 -31.21
N ILE A 50 11.82 -2.15 -30.02
CA ILE A 50 11.89 -0.96 -29.19
C ILE A 50 13.06 -0.12 -29.69
N SER A 51 12.78 1.07 -30.21
CA SER A 51 13.83 2.00 -30.65
C SER A 51 14.60 2.56 -29.45
N ALA A 52 15.83 2.99 -29.66
CA ALA A 52 16.58 3.69 -28.62
C ALA A 52 15.83 4.96 -28.20
N GLY A 53 15.54 5.09 -26.91
CA GLY A 53 14.75 6.19 -26.34
C GLY A 53 13.27 5.86 -26.12
N ASP A 54 12.72 4.90 -26.87
CA ASP A 54 11.31 4.51 -26.71
C ASP A 54 11.11 3.62 -25.47
N SER A 55 9.94 3.75 -24.85
CA SER A 55 9.51 2.80 -23.84
C SER A 55 8.84 1.58 -24.47
N SER A 56 8.75 0.52 -23.67
CA SER A 56 8.11 -0.72 -24.09
C SER A 56 6.63 -0.51 -24.41
N LEU A 57 5.88 0.17 -23.55
CA LEU A 57 4.45 0.37 -23.78
C LEU A 57 4.16 1.33 -24.94
N SER A 58 4.97 2.38 -25.13
CA SER A 58 4.80 3.27 -26.29
C SER A 58 5.07 2.51 -27.60
N SER A 59 6.10 1.67 -27.63
CA SER A 59 6.41 0.79 -28.77
C SER A 59 5.27 -0.19 -29.04
N ALA A 60 4.73 -0.86 -28.02
CA ALA A 60 3.60 -1.80 -28.19
C ALA A 60 2.36 -1.13 -28.80
N ARG A 61 2.07 0.11 -28.40
CA ARG A 61 0.97 0.91 -28.96
C ARG A 61 1.24 1.35 -30.39
N ARG A 62 2.47 1.75 -30.69
CA ARG A 62 2.90 2.17 -32.03
C ARG A 62 2.80 1.01 -33.01
N GLU A 63 3.42 -0.13 -32.70
CA GLU A 63 3.42 -1.32 -33.56
C GLU A 63 1.98 -1.81 -33.83
N LEU A 64 1.13 -1.86 -32.80
CA LEU A 64 -0.27 -2.25 -32.96
C LEU A 64 -1.05 -1.29 -33.86
N GLN A 65 -0.75 0.01 -33.80
CA GLN A 65 -1.36 1.01 -34.66
C GLN A 65 -0.82 0.95 -36.09
N GLU A 66 0.48 0.77 -36.27
CA GLU A 66 1.14 0.72 -37.59
C GLU A 66 0.73 -0.54 -38.36
N GLU A 67 0.83 -1.71 -37.73
CA GLU A 67 0.60 -3.00 -38.37
C GLU A 67 -0.89 -3.28 -38.61
N LEU A 68 -1.74 -2.97 -37.63
CA LEU A 68 -3.16 -3.35 -37.63
C LEU A 68 -4.16 -2.18 -37.71
N GLY A 69 -3.69 -0.94 -37.53
CA GLY A 69 -4.57 0.24 -37.49
C GLY A 69 -5.39 0.35 -36.20
N ILE A 70 -4.98 -0.31 -35.11
CA ILE A 70 -5.68 -0.29 -33.82
C ILE A 70 -5.02 0.72 -32.88
N LYS A 71 -5.80 1.70 -32.42
CA LYS A 71 -5.40 2.69 -31.42
C LYS A 71 -6.05 2.38 -30.08
N LEU A 72 -5.22 2.01 -29.10
CA LEU A 72 -5.65 1.74 -27.73
C LEU A 72 -4.92 2.62 -26.70
N PRO A 73 -5.60 3.00 -25.60
CA PRO A 73 -4.98 3.69 -24.48
C PRO A 73 -4.09 2.75 -23.66
N VAL A 74 -3.27 3.34 -22.78
CA VAL A 74 -2.30 2.62 -21.95
C VAL A 74 -2.94 1.54 -21.07
N ASP A 75 -4.15 1.79 -20.58
CA ASP A 75 -4.88 0.87 -19.71
C ASP A 75 -5.49 -0.33 -20.45
N ALA A 76 -5.26 -0.48 -21.76
CA ALA A 76 -5.65 -1.68 -22.52
C ALA A 76 -4.58 -2.77 -22.52
N PHE A 77 -3.34 -2.43 -22.16
CA PHE A 77 -2.17 -3.29 -22.32
C PHE A 77 -1.69 -3.81 -20.97
N GLU A 78 -1.72 -5.13 -20.80
CA GLU A 78 -1.16 -5.79 -19.62
C GLU A 78 0.20 -6.38 -19.97
N LEU A 79 1.29 -5.91 -19.35
CA LEU A 79 2.59 -6.61 -19.44
C LEU A 79 2.50 -7.90 -18.61
N ILE A 80 2.53 -9.06 -19.28
CA ILE A 80 2.34 -10.36 -18.61
C ILE A 80 3.67 -11.03 -18.27
N PHE A 81 4.71 -10.89 -19.09
CA PHE A 81 6.08 -11.36 -18.80
C PHE A 81 7.09 -10.79 -19.80
N VAL A 82 8.37 -10.89 -19.45
CA VAL A 82 9.52 -10.59 -20.33
C VAL A 82 10.36 -11.85 -20.49
N PHE A 83 10.81 -12.16 -21.69
CA PHE A 83 11.70 -13.31 -21.92
C PHE A 83 12.75 -13.06 -22.99
N LEU A 84 13.87 -13.78 -22.88
CA LEU A 84 14.91 -13.81 -23.90
C LEU A 84 14.61 -14.91 -24.92
N GLN A 85 14.58 -14.55 -26.20
CA GLN A 85 14.55 -15.46 -27.33
C GLN A 85 15.87 -15.37 -28.09
N GLU A 86 16.49 -16.53 -28.33
CA GLU A 86 17.71 -16.64 -29.13
C GLU A 86 17.45 -17.61 -30.28
N CYS A 87 17.49 -17.13 -31.51
CA CYS A 87 17.32 -17.98 -32.68
C CYS A 87 18.22 -17.56 -33.84
N VAL A 88 18.57 -18.55 -34.67
CA VAL A 88 19.36 -18.33 -35.89
C VAL A 88 18.57 -18.89 -37.07
N ILE A 89 18.25 -18.03 -38.02
CA ILE A 89 17.46 -18.36 -39.22
C ILE A 89 18.23 -18.00 -40.49
N ASN A 90 17.61 -18.19 -41.67
CA ASN A 90 18.18 -17.88 -42.97
C ASN A 90 19.57 -18.50 -43.18
N ASN A 91 19.72 -19.78 -42.81
CA ASN A 91 20.97 -20.55 -42.91
C ASN A 91 22.18 -19.88 -42.22
N GLY A 92 21.95 -19.20 -41.10
CA GLY A 92 23.03 -18.59 -40.30
C GLY A 92 23.32 -17.13 -40.61
N THR A 93 22.53 -16.50 -41.49
CA THR A 93 22.73 -15.08 -41.87
C THR A 93 21.89 -14.11 -41.05
N TYR A 94 21.00 -14.62 -40.20
CA TYR A 94 20.14 -13.82 -39.33
C TYR A 94 20.10 -14.42 -37.93
N THR A 95 20.63 -13.68 -36.96
CA THR A 95 20.67 -14.04 -35.54
C THR A 95 19.74 -13.10 -34.76
N ASN A 96 18.69 -13.64 -34.15
CA ASN A 96 17.74 -12.89 -33.34
C ASN A 96 17.98 -13.18 -31.85
N ASN A 97 18.59 -12.24 -31.15
CA ASN A 97 18.81 -12.30 -29.70
C ASN A 97 17.99 -11.19 -29.03
N GLU A 98 16.77 -11.52 -28.62
CA GLU A 98 15.73 -10.51 -28.36
C GLU A 98 15.10 -10.70 -26.98
N TYR A 99 15.09 -9.62 -26.20
CA TYR A 99 14.29 -9.52 -24.98
C TYR A 99 12.90 -9.02 -25.34
N ASN A 100 11.92 -9.91 -25.23
CA ASN A 100 10.54 -9.68 -25.64
C ASN A 100 9.67 -9.31 -24.45
N ASP A 101 9.15 -8.09 -24.46
CA ASP A 101 8.12 -7.63 -23.55
C ASP A 101 6.75 -8.04 -24.09
N VAL A 102 6.09 -8.98 -23.42
CA VAL A 102 4.82 -9.56 -23.89
C VAL A 102 3.64 -8.87 -23.24
N TYR A 103 2.82 -8.23 -24.07
CA TYR A 103 1.58 -7.57 -23.69
C TYR A 103 0.35 -8.38 -24.10
N LEU A 104 -0.67 -8.36 -23.26
CA LEU A 104 -2.00 -8.90 -23.54
C LEU A 104 -3.03 -7.77 -23.55
N VAL A 105 -3.79 -7.70 -24.63
CA VAL A 105 -5.00 -6.89 -24.80
C VAL A 105 -6.20 -7.84 -24.80
N THR A 106 -7.18 -7.57 -23.95
CA THR A 106 -8.40 -8.40 -23.85
C THR A 106 -9.60 -7.65 -24.40
N THR A 107 -10.18 -8.14 -25.49
CA THR A 107 -11.41 -7.61 -26.10
C THR A 107 -12.61 -8.45 -25.71
N LEU A 108 -13.80 -7.86 -25.62
CA LEU A 108 -15.01 -8.62 -25.27
C LEU A 108 -15.53 -9.41 -26.47
N THR A 109 -15.56 -8.77 -27.65
CA THR A 109 -15.98 -9.39 -28.91
C THR A 109 -14.87 -9.31 -29.96
N PRO A 110 -14.93 -10.15 -31.02
CA PRO A 110 -13.98 -10.04 -32.12
C PRO A 110 -14.09 -8.67 -32.80
N ILE A 111 -12.95 -8.11 -33.20
CA ILE A 111 -12.90 -6.92 -34.05
C ILE A 111 -13.32 -7.35 -35.46
N PRO A 112 -14.29 -6.66 -36.12
CA PRO A 112 -14.66 -6.98 -37.48
C PRO A 112 -13.45 -6.93 -38.41
N LEU A 113 -13.29 -7.90 -39.31
CA LEU A 113 -12.13 -7.98 -40.21
C LEU A 113 -12.02 -6.72 -41.09
N GLU A 114 -13.15 -6.12 -41.43
CA GLU A 114 -13.22 -4.89 -42.20
C GLU A 114 -12.80 -3.67 -41.39
N ALA A 115 -12.60 -3.76 -40.07
CA ALA A 115 -12.17 -2.68 -39.18
C ALA A 115 -10.64 -2.51 -39.12
N PHE A 116 -9.86 -3.46 -39.61
CA PHE A 116 -8.40 -3.38 -39.62
C PHE A 116 -7.85 -2.59 -40.81
N THR A 117 -6.85 -1.75 -40.55
CA THR A 117 -6.06 -1.07 -41.60
C THR A 117 -4.68 -1.69 -41.59
N LEU A 118 -4.48 -2.71 -42.44
CA LEU A 118 -3.25 -3.49 -42.46
C LEU A 118 -2.13 -2.74 -43.20
N GLN A 119 -0.94 -2.72 -42.62
CA GLN A 119 0.25 -2.26 -43.32
C GLN A 119 0.76 -3.36 -44.26
N GLU A 120 0.55 -3.20 -45.57
CA GLU A 120 0.84 -4.25 -46.57
C GLU A 120 2.29 -4.75 -46.58
N SER A 121 3.26 -3.93 -46.16
CA SER A 121 4.67 -4.34 -46.06
C SER A 121 4.96 -5.26 -44.87
N GLU A 122 4.05 -5.34 -43.91
CA GLU A 122 4.18 -6.06 -42.64
C GLU A 122 3.17 -7.21 -42.55
N VAL A 123 1.90 -6.91 -42.86
CA VAL A 123 0.76 -7.79 -42.64
C VAL A 123 -0.06 -7.94 -43.91
N SER A 124 -0.32 -9.18 -44.30
CA SER A 124 -1.09 -9.52 -45.50
C SER A 124 -2.53 -9.96 -45.19
N ALA A 125 -2.79 -10.49 -44.00
CA ALA A 125 -4.12 -10.87 -43.52
C ALA A 125 -4.15 -10.97 -41.99
N VAL A 126 -5.35 -11.01 -41.41
CA VAL A 126 -5.57 -11.36 -40.00
C VAL A 126 -6.66 -12.40 -39.87
N ARG A 127 -6.61 -13.22 -38.82
CA ARG A 127 -7.68 -14.16 -38.48
C ARG A 127 -7.77 -14.38 -36.98
N TYR A 128 -8.95 -14.78 -36.51
CA TYR A 128 -9.12 -15.34 -35.18
C TYR A 128 -8.93 -16.86 -35.21
N MET A 129 -8.27 -17.38 -34.18
CA MET A 129 -8.08 -18.81 -33.97
C MET A 129 -8.23 -19.14 -32.50
N HIS A 130 -8.95 -20.21 -32.18
CA HIS A 130 -9.13 -20.61 -30.78
C HIS A 130 -7.76 -20.89 -30.15
N ARG A 131 -7.55 -20.40 -28.92
CA ARG A 131 -6.26 -20.47 -28.22
C ARG A 131 -5.66 -21.88 -28.23
N ASP A 132 -6.49 -22.89 -27.94
CA ASP A 132 -6.03 -24.29 -27.82
C ASP A 132 -5.72 -24.92 -29.19
N GLU A 133 -6.41 -24.47 -30.26
CA GLU A 133 -6.11 -24.86 -31.63
C GLU A 133 -4.74 -24.30 -32.04
N TYR A 134 -4.53 -23.00 -31.81
CA TYR A 134 -3.26 -22.35 -32.10
C TYR A 134 -2.09 -22.99 -31.34
N LYS A 135 -2.26 -23.27 -30.03
CA LYS A 135 -1.28 -24.00 -29.22
C LYS A 135 -0.95 -25.38 -29.82
N SER A 136 -1.95 -26.10 -30.32
CA SER A 136 -1.76 -27.40 -30.97
C SER A 136 -1.03 -27.29 -32.31
N CYS A 137 -1.32 -26.25 -33.10
CA CYS A 137 -0.63 -25.96 -34.36
C CYS A 137 0.85 -25.63 -34.14
N LEU A 138 1.17 -24.81 -33.13
CA LEU A 138 2.56 -24.53 -32.75
C LEU A 138 3.30 -25.80 -32.35
N ALA A 139 2.68 -26.66 -31.55
CA ALA A 139 3.26 -27.94 -31.12
C ALA A 139 3.49 -28.93 -32.28
N ALA A 140 2.74 -28.81 -33.38
CA ALA A 140 2.85 -29.68 -34.54
C ALA A 140 3.97 -29.25 -35.51
N GLU A 141 4.52 -28.03 -35.36
CA GLU A 141 5.63 -27.50 -36.17
C GLU A 141 5.41 -27.62 -37.70
N SER A 142 4.18 -27.34 -38.17
CA SER A 142 3.79 -27.53 -39.59
C SER A 142 4.52 -26.62 -40.59
N GLY A 143 5.26 -25.61 -40.11
CA GLY A 143 5.90 -24.58 -40.93
C GLY A 143 4.96 -23.46 -41.41
N GLU A 144 3.67 -23.52 -41.06
CA GLU A 144 2.68 -22.47 -41.36
C GLU A 144 2.67 -21.34 -40.32
N TYR A 145 3.32 -21.52 -39.18
CA TYR A 145 3.32 -20.62 -38.04
C TYR A 145 4.74 -20.27 -37.62
N VAL A 146 4.94 -19.04 -37.12
CA VAL A 146 6.22 -18.64 -36.50
C VAL A 146 6.49 -19.56 -35.31
N PRO A 147 7.68 -20.17 -35.22
CA PRO A 147 7.96 -21.19 -34.22
C PRO A 147 8.11 -20.56 -32.83
N TYR A 148 7.18 -20.91 -31.94
CA TYR A 148 7.21 -20.54 -30.54
C TYR A 148 7.13 -21.78 -29.65
N ASP A 149 7.98 -21.84 -28.63
CA ASP A 149 8.00 -22.95 -27.68
C ASP A 149 6.80 -22.90 -26.74
N VAL A 150 5.84 -23.80 -26.97
CA VAL A 150 4.62 -23.95 -26.16
C VAL A 150 4.87 -24.55 -24.78
N ASN A 151 6.04 -25.17 -24.56
CA ASN A 151 6.49 -25.65 -23.26
C ASN A 151 7.46 -24.67 -22.58
N GLY A 152 7.95 -23.68 -23.33
CA GLY A 152 8.78 -22.58 -22.87
C GLY A 152 7.94 -21.38 -22.43
N GLN A 153 8.40 -20.17 -22.77
CA GLN A 153 7.83 -18.92 -22.24
C GLN A 153 6.43 -18.64 -22.78
N TYR A 154 6.11 -19.02 -24.02
CA TYR A 154 4.74 -18.88 -24.53
C TYR A 154 3.74 -19.85 -23.91
N GLY A 155 4.21 -20.94 -23.29
CA GLY A 155 3.39 -21.75 -22.40
C GLY A 155 2.78 -20.94 -21.24
N GLN A 156 3.47 -19.89 -20.78
CA GLN A 156 2.97 -18.99 -19.73
C GLN A 156 1.76 -18.18 -20.21
N LEU A 157 1.79 -17.60 -21.42
CA LEU A 157 0.64 -16.88 -22.01
C LEU A 157 -0.62 -17.75 -22.02
N PHE A 158 -0.50 -18.98 -22.53
CA PHE A 158 -1.64 -19.90 -22.61
C PHE A 158 -2.17 -20.25 -21.22
N SER A 159 -1.27 -20.52 -20.27
CA SER A 159 -1.62 -20.87 -18.90
C SER A 159 -2.31 -19.71 -18.18
N ILE A 160 -1.83 -18.48 -18.37
CA ILE A 160 -2.41 -17.25 -17.81
C ILE A 160 -3.84 -17.06 -18.32
N ILE A 161 -4.07 -17.17 -19.64
CA ILE A 161 -5.41 -17.03 -20.21
C ILE A 161 -6.32 -18.17 -19.72
N GLU A 162 -5.83 -19.41 -19.72
CA GLU A 162 -6.59 -20.56 -19.24
C GLU A 162 -7.01 -20.40 -17.78
N GLU A 163 -6.10 -20.01 -16.88
CA GLU A 163 -6.40 -19.83 -15.46
C GLU A 163 -7.44 -18.74 -15.20
N ARG A 164 -7.38 -17.62 -15.93
CA ARG A 164 -8.32 -16.48 -15.78
C ARG A 164 -9.75 -16.83 -16.15
N TYR A 165 -9.93 -17.60 -17.22
CA TYR A 165 -11.24 -17.92 -17.79
C TYR A 165 -11.72 -19.34 -17.48
N LYS A 166 -10.97 -20.09 -16.66
CA LYS A 166 -11.40 -21.38 -16.14
C LYS A 166 -12.63 -21.19 -15.25
N ASP A 167 -13.67 -22.01 -15.45
CA ASP A 167 -14.79 -22.05 -14.53
C ASP A 167 -14.36 -22.65 -13.19
N ASN A 168 -14.16 -21.78 -12.22
CA ASN A 168 -13.70 -22.09 -10.86
C ASN A 168 -14.43 -21.22 -9.82
N THR A 169 -15.64 -20.77 -10.15
CA THR A 169 -16.42 -19.80 -9.38
C THR A 169 -16.51 -20.18 -7.89
N GLU A 170 -16.83 -21.44 -7.59
CA GLU A 170 -16.93 -21.95 -6.21
C GLU A 170 -15.60 -21.86 -5.45
N SER A 171 -14.49 -22.27 -6.07
CA SER A 171 -13.16 -22.22 -5.47
C SER A 171 -12.71 -20.77 -5.21
N ARG A 172 -13.00 -19.86 -6.14
CA ARG A 172 -12.72 -18.42 -5.98
C ARG A 172 -13.56 -17.82 -4.86
N SER A 173 -14.85 -18.14 -4.80
CA SER A 173 -15.74 -17.69 -3.73
C SER A 173 -15.27 -18.17 -2.35
N LEU A 174 -14.91 -19.44 -2.20
CA LEU A 174 -14.39 -19.98 -0.94
C LEU A 174 -13.08 -19.29 -0.52
N THR A 175 -12.20 -19.03 -1.48
CA THR A 175 -10.93 -18.31 -1.24
C THR A 175 -11.19 -16.90 -0.73
N LEU A 176 -12.04 -16.13 -1.42
CA LEU A 176 -12.40 -14.77 -1.00
C LEU A 176 -13.12 -14.76 0.36
N GLN A 177 -14.02 -15.72 0.61
CA GLN A 177 -14.67 -15.85 1.93
C GLN A 177 -13.66 -16.06 3.05
N LYS A 178 -12.67 -16.95 2.86
CA LYS A 178 -11.59 -17.18 3.82
C LYS A 178 -10.73 -15.92 4.02
N GLN A 179 -10.49 -15.16 2.96
CA GLN A 179 -9.72 -13.92 3.05
C GLN A 179 -10.49 -12.82 3.78
N ILE A 180 -11.78 -12.64 3.48
CA ILE A 180 -12.68 -11.68 4.13
C ILE A 180 -12.89 -12.04 5.60
N SER A 181 -13.02 -13.33 5.95
CA SER A 181 -13.24 -13.76 7.34
C SER A 181 -12.10 -13.42 8.28
N ARG A 182 -10.93 -13.02 7.75
CA ARG A 182 -9.83 -12.45 8.54
C ARG A 182 -10.14 -11.03 9.05
N TYR A 183 -11.19 -10.38 8.58
CA TYR A 183 -11.64 -9.08 9.02
C TYR A 183 -13.01 -9.18 9.70
N ALA A 184 -13.08 -8.87 10.99
CA ALA A 184 -14.34 -8.82 11.73
C ALA A 184 -15.10 -7.53 11.37
N PRO A 185 -16.34 -7.59 10.86
CA PRO A 185 -17.14 -6.38 10.62
C PRO A 185 -17.55 -5.74 11.95
N ILE A 186 -17.23 -4.45 12.15
CA ILE A 186 -17.48 -3.72 13.41
C ILE A 186 -18.20 -2.42 13.14
N HIS A 187 -19.37 -2.23 13.78
CA HIS A 187 -20.04 -0.93 13.80
C HIS A 187 -19.34 0.02 14.77
N LEU A 188 -18.88 1.16 14.27
CA LEU A 188 -18.30 2.24 15.07
C LEU A 188 -19.28 3.40 15.14
N GLU A 189 -19.86 3.62 16.31
CA GLU A 189 -20.91 4.60 16.55
C GLU A 189 -20.56 5.46 17.78
N PRO A 190 -19.60 6.40 17.67
CA PRO A 190 -19.28 7.28 18.79
C PRO A 190 -20.44 8.22 19.11
N GLU A 191 -20.58 8.57 20.39
CA GLU A 191 -21.59 9.52 20.85
C GLU A 191 -21.23 10.95 20.43
N LEU A 192 -22.22 11.70 19.94
CA LEU A 192 -22.08 13.09 19.46
C LEU A 192 -22.70 14.11 20.42
N THR A 193 -22.99 13.71 21.65
CA THR A 193 -23.74 14.51 22.65
C THR A 193 -22.97 15.74 23.13
N THR A 194 -21.64 15.73 23.00
CA THR A 194 -20.74 16.83 23.38
C THR A 194 -20.58 17.90 22.30
N LEU A 195 -21.10 17.69 21.09
CA LEU A 195 -20.96 18.63 19.97
C LEU A 195 -22.05 19.71 20.01
N SER A 196 -21.66 20.96 19.75
CA SER A 196 -22.61 22.04 19.51
C SER A 196 -23.37 21.82 18.19
N GLU A 197 -24.46 22.56 17.96
CA GLU A 197 -25.19 22.47 16.69
C GLU A 197 -24.33 22.95 15.51
N GLY A 198 -23.54 24.01 15.67
CA GLY A 198 -22.61 24.48 14.65
C GLY A 198 -21.52 23.44 14.32
N ASP A 199 -20.98 22.77 15.33
CA ASP A 199 -19.98 21.71 15.14
C ASP A 199 -20.57 20.45 14.50
N LYS A 200 -21.84 20.09 14.79
CA LYS A 200 -22.53 18.99 14.08
C LYS A 200 -22.76 19.30 12.60
N GLU A 201 -23.10 20.55 12.28
CA GLU A 201 -23.22 20.99 10.88
C GLU A 201 -21.85 20.96 10.18
N ALA A 202 -20.82 21.49 10.84
CA ALA A 202 -19.44 21.43 10.35
C ALA A 202 -18.97 19.99 10.08
N LEU A 203 -19.30 19.07 10.99
CA LEU A 203 -18.99 17.64 10.86
C LEU A 203 -19.57 17.04 9.57
N GLY A 204 -20.81 17.40 9.19
CA GLY A 204 -21.41 16.96 7.93
C GLY A 204 -20.57 17.34 6.71
N TYR A 205 -20.05 18.56 6.68
CA TYR A 205 -19.17 19.04 5.60
C TYR A 205 -17.77 18.42 5.66
N ILE A 206 -17.20 18.19 6.85
CA ILE A 206 -15.92 17.48 7.04
C ILE A 206 -16.00 16.06 6.49
N LEU A 207 -17.08 15.34 6.77
CA LEU A 207 -17.30 13.99 6.23
C LEU A 207 -17.38 13.99 4.70
N LYS A 208 -18.10 14.96 4.11
CA LYS A 208 -18.16 15.13 2.65
C LYS A 208 -16.78 15.43 2.06
N ALA A 209 -15.97 16.26 2.70
CA ALA A 209 -14.60 16.54 2.27
C ALA A 209 -13.74 15.27 2.33
N SER A 210 -13.86 14.49 3.41
CA SER A 210 -13.16 13.22 3.60
C SER A 210 -13.49 12.21 2.48
N MET A 211 -14.75 12.12 2.05
CA MET A 211 -15.12 11.29 0.88
C MET A 211 -14.43 11.72 -0.41
N VAL A 212 -14.18 13.03 -0.60
CA VAL A 212 -13.44 13.51 -1.78
C VAL A 212 -11.96 13.12 -1.70
N ILE A 213 -11.38 13.11 -0.51
CA ILE A 213 -10.01 12.62 -0.27
C ILE A 213 -9.88 11.13 -0.61
N ASP A 214 -10.94 10.34 -0.36
CA ASP A 214 -10.96 8.92 -0.74
C ASP A 214 -10.74 8.73 -2.24
N GLU A 215 -11.36 9.57 -3.08
CA GLU A 215 -11.22 9.53 -4.54
C GLU A 215 -9.76 9.73 -4.98
N ILE A 216 -9.07 10.72 -4.39
CA ILE A 216 -7.66 10.99 -4.68
C ILE A 216 -6.79 9.78 -4.34
N PHE A 217 -7.04 9.14 -3.21
CA PHE A 217 -6.27 7.97 -2.81
C PHE A 217 -6.42 6.79 -3.78
N TYR A 218 -7.62 6.52 -4.30
CA TYR A 218 -7.78 5.48 -5.34
C TYR A 218 -6.90 5.78 -6.55
N GLU A 219 -6.85 7.04 -6.99
CA GLU A 219 -5.98 7.48 -8.10
C GLU A 219 -4.50 7.34 -7.76
N GLN A 220 -4.09 7.62 -6.51
CA GLN A 220 -2.71 7.49 -6.05
C GLN A 220 -2.22 6.04 -6.03
N VAL A 221 -3.07 5.09 -5.61
CA VAL A 221 -2.74 3.67 -5.55
C VAL A 221 -2.42 3.12 -6.94
N TRP A 222 -3.29 3.40 -7.92
CA TRP A 222 -3.12 2.93 -9.29
C TRP A 222 -4.05 3.67 -10.25
N ASN A 223 -3.55 4.00 -11.45
CA ASN A 223 -4.22 4.89 -12.41
C ASN A 223 -5.66 4.50 -12.77
N SER A 224 -5.95 3.20 -12.92
CA SER A 224 -7.29 2.73 -13.32
C SER A 224 -8.10 2.15 -12.14
N ASN A 225 -7.66 2.40 -10.90
CA ASN A 225 -8.27 1.86 -9.69
C ASN A 225 -9.65 2.44 -9.41
N THR A 226 -9.87 3.73 -9.67
CA THR A 226 -11.18 4.40 -9.55
C THR A 226 -12.22 3.73 -10.43
N MET A 227 -11.85 3.43 -11.67
CA MET A 227 -12.73 2.74 -12.60
C MET A 227 -12.99 1.29 -12.20
N LEU A 228 -11.97 0.56 -11.72
CA LEU A 228 -12.17 -0.79 -11.19
C LEU A 228 -13.13 -0.78 -9.99
N ARG A 229 -12.95 0.15 -9.04
CA ARG A 229 -13.85 0.34 -7.91
C ARG A 229 -15.29 0.53 -8.38
N ASP A 230 -15.51 1.47 -9.29
CA ASP A 230 -16.86 1.84 -9.75
C ASP A 230 -17.52 0.66 -10.47
N TRP A 231 -16.74 -0.08 -11.28
CA TRP A 231 -17.20 -1.30 -11.93
C TRP A 231 -17.60 -2.38 -10.92
N LEU A 232 -16.74 -2.71 -9.96
CA LEU A 232 -17.01 -3.72 -8.94
C LEU A 232 -18.21 -3.33 -8.08
N ARG A 233 -18.33 -2.05 -7.71
CA ARG A 233 -19.46 -1.52 -6.95
C ARG A 233 -20.77 -1.66 -7.72
N ALA A 234 -20.79 -1.26 -9.00
CA ALA A 234 -21.98 -1.33 -9.85
C ALA A 234 -22.44 -2.78 -10.09
N HIS A 235 -21.51 -3.74 -10.05
CA HIS A 235 -21.79 -5.16 -10.30
C HIS A 235 -21.84 -6.01 -9.03
N ALA A 236 -21.72 -5.42 -7.84
CA ALA A 236 -21.63 -6.15 -6.57
C ALA A 236 -22.82 -7.10 -6.34
N ASP A 237 -24.00 -6.78 -6.87
CA ASP A 237 -25.22 -7.58 -6.71
C ASP A 237 -25.47 -8.55 -7.89
N SER A 238 -24.53 -8.65 -8.84
CA SER A 238 -24.69 -9.50 -10.05
C SER A 238 -24.59 -10.99 -9.73
N SER A 239 -23.74 -11.36 -8.76
CA SER A 239 -23.55 -12.73 -8.33
C SER A 239 -22.95 -12.79 -6.91
N SER A 240 -23.00 -13.97 -6.28
CA SER A 240 -22.32 -14.16 -4.98
C SER A 240 -20.81 -13.94 -5.09
N LEU A 241 -20.19 -14.26 -6.22
CA LEU A 241 -18.76 -14.03 -6.42
C LEU A 241 -18.47 -12.53 -6.54
N ASP A 242 -19.26 -11.78 -7.28
CA ASP A 242 -19.05 -10.34 -7.46
C ASP A 242 -19.28 -9.55 -6.16
N SER A 243 -20.23 -9.98 -5.33
CA SER A 243 -20.41 -9.45 -3.97
C SER A 243 -19.15 -9.63 -3.12
N LEU A 244 -18.51 -10.81 -3.19
CA LEU A 244 -17.26 -11.09 -2.48
C LEU A 244 -16.08 -10.28 -3.05
N LYS A 245 -15.99 -10.14 -4.37
CA LYS A 245 -14.97 -9.29 -5.02
C LYS A 245 -15.09 -7.85 -4.52
N TRP A 246 -16.29 -7.29 -4.52
CA TRP A 246 -16.55 -5.94 -4.02
C TRP A 246 -16.24 -5.80 -2.53
N ALA A 247 -16.66 -6.77 -1.70
CA ALA A 247 -16.41 -6.74 -0.27
C ALA A 247 -14.91 -6.75 0.06
N TYR A 248 -14.14 -7.63 -0.58
CA TYR A 248 -12.69 -7.70 -0.34
C TYR A 248 -11.95 -6.53 -0.96
N TYR A 249 -12.35 -6.07 -2.15
CA TYR A 249 -11.83 -4.84 -2.75
C TYR A 249 -12.05 -3.63 -1.83
N SER A 250 -13.24 -3.49 -1.25
CA SER A 250 -13.56 -2.35 -0.37
C SER A 250 -12.67 -2.29 0.87
N ILE A 251 -12.26 -3.44 1.40
CA ILE A 251 -11.32 -3.52 2.54
C ILE A 251 -9.91 -3.10 2.09
N ASN A 252 -9.42 -3.63 0.97
CA ASN A 252 -8.04 -3.41 0.52
C ASN A 252 -7.83 -2.14 -0.33
N LYS A 253 -8.93 -1.49 -0.75
CA LYS A 253 -9.00 -0.34 -1.67
C LYS A 253 -8.22 -0.52 -2.99
N SER A 254 -7.97 -1.77 -3.36
CA SER A 254 -7.16 -2.17 -4.49
C SER A 254 -7.40 -3.66 -4.80
N PRO A 255 -6.99 -4.16 -5.97
CA PRO A 255 -7.07 -5.60 -6.30
C PRO A 255 -6.00 -6.45 -5.60
N TRP A 256 -5.17 -5.86 -4.73
CA TRP A 256 -4.08 -6.54 -4.02
C TRP A 256 -4.39 -6.70 -2.54
N SER A 257 -4.07 -7.87 -1.99
CA SER A 257 -4.35 -8.20 -0.59
C SER A 257 -3.31 -7.59 0.35
N CYS A 258 -3.74 -6.72 1.26
CA CYS A 258 -2.87 -6.11 2.28
C CYS A 258 -2.32 -7.14 3.29
N LEU A 259 -3.00 -8.27 3.48
CA LEU A 259 -2.57 -9.36 4.39
C LEU A 259 -1.79 -10.47 3.69
N ASP A 260 -1.72 -10.48 2.35
CA ASP A 260 -1.03 -11.51 1.58
C ASP A 260 0.08 -10.89 0.70
N GLU A 261 0.87 -9.98 1.27
CA GLU A 261 2.05 -9.38 0.61
C GLU A 261 1.72 -8.72 -0.74
N ASN A 262 0.59 -8.03 -0.83
CA ASN A 262 0.09 -7.41 -2.06
C ASN A 262 -0.13 -8.41 -3.23
N LYS A 263 -0.37 -9.69 -2.96
CA LYS A 263 -0.81 -10.63 -4.02
C LYS A 263 -2.17 -10.19 -4.57
N ALA A 264 -2.27 -10.14 -5.90
CA ALA A 264 -3.54 -9.86 -6.56
C ALA A 264 -4.54 -10.99 -6.29
N PHE A 265 -5.78 -10.61 -5.96
CA PHE A 265 -6.90 -11.56 -5.81
C PHE A 265 -7.94 -11.42 -6.94
N LEU A 266 -7.72 -10.46 -7.85
CA LEU A 266 -8.45 -10.26 -9.09
C LEU A 266 -7.49 -10.41 -10.27
N SER A 267 -8.02 -10.61 -11.47
CA SER A 267 -7.27 -10.51 -12.73
C SER A 267 -7.95 -9.56 -13.73
N THR A 268 -7.31 -9.24 -14.86
CA THR A 268 -7.90 -8.42 -15.93
C THR A 268 -9.28 -8.93 -16.39
N ALA A 269 -9.59 -10.22 -16.27
CA ALA A 269 -10.91 -10.78 -16.55
C ALA A 269 -12.02 -10.25 -15.62
N ASP A 270 -11.66 -9.80 -14.41
CA ASP A 270 -12.56 -9.19 -13.43
C ASP A 270 -12.64 -7.65 -13.56
N SER A 271 -11.86 -7.07 -14.47
CA SER A 271 -11.70 -5.63 -14.59
C SER A 271 -12.87 -4.96 -15.32
N ALA A 272 -12.87 -3.63 -15.29
CA ALA A 272 -13.89 -2.82 -15.95
C ALA A 272 -13.85 -2.95 -17.48
N VAL A 273 -15.03 -2.87 -18.09
CA VAL A 273 -15.19 -2.84 -19.55
C VAL A 273 -15.25 -1.40 -20.04
N LYS A 274 -14.49 -1.08 -21.09
CA LYS A 274 -14.49 0.22 -21.76
C LYS A 274 -14.84 0.08 -23.23
N LEU A 275 -15.64 1.01 -23.74
CA LEU A 275 -15.96 1.14 -25.17
C LEU A 275 -15.16 2.29 -25.78
N LEU A 276 -14.43 2.00 -26.87
CA LEU A 276 -13.73 3.00 -27.68
C LEU A 276 -14.32 3.03 -29.09
N THR A 277 -14.94 4.15 -29.43
CA THR A 277 -15.64 4.32 -30.72
C THR A 277 -14.69 4.58 -31.88
N ASP A 278 -13.46 5.04 -31.61
CA ASP A 278 -12.46 5.48 -32.58
C ASP A 278 -11.16 4.66 -32.52
N ALA A 279 -11.21 3.45 -31.93
CA ALA A 279 -10.06 2.57 -31.83
C ALA A 279 -9.58 2.03 -33.18
N THR A 280 -10.44 1.99 -34.20
CA THR A 280 -10.15 1.48 -35.55
C THR A 280 -10.88 2.30 -36.61
N LYS A 281 -10.80 1.93 -37.90
CA LYS A 281 -11.69 2.56 -38.91
C LYS A 281 -13.17 2.32 -38.54
N PRO A 282 -14.05 3.32 -38.73
CA PRO A 282 -15.47 3.16 -38.43
C PRO A 282 -16.14 2.11 -39.32
N ILE A 283 -16.97 1.25 -38.73
CA ILE A 283 -17.77 0.25 -39.44
C ILE A 283 -19.26 0.50 -39.18
N SER A 284 -20.05 0.50 -40.25
CA SER A 284 -21.49 0.74 -40.15
C SER A 284 -22.16 -0.31 -39.25
N GLY A 285 -22.87 0.15 -38.23
CA GLY A 285 -23.60 -0.71 -37.29
C GLY A 285 -22.76 -1.29 -36.14
N TRP A 286 -21.43 -1.08 -36.12
CA TRP A 286 -20.57 -1.47 -35.01
C TRP A 286 -20.24 -0.26 -34.13
N LYS A 287 -20.43 -0.37 -32.81
CA LYS A 287 -20.32 0.76 -31.88
C LYS A 287 -18.88 1.14 -31.56
N GLY A 288 -17.91 0.29 -31.87
CA GLY A 288 -16.52 0.43 -31.48
C GLY A 288 -16.01 -0.79 -30.71
N LEU A 289 -14.77 -0.69 -30.25
CA LEU A 289 -14.06 -1.77 -29.57
C LEU A 289 -14.36 -1.74 -28.07
N GLU A 290 -14.90 -2.84 -27.55
CA GLU A 290 -15.02 -3.08 -26.12
C GLU A 290 -13.82 -3.89 -25.62
N TYR A 291 -13.14 -3.40 -24.59
CA TYR A 291 -11.97 -4.06 -23.99
C TYR A 291 -12.01 -4.04 -22.45
N ARG A 292 -11.30 -4.99 -21.83
CA ARG A 292 -11.04 -5.00 -20.38
C ARG A 292 -9.86 -4.08 -20.09
N ALA A 293 -10.01 -3.18 -19.13
CA ALA A 293 -8.88 -2.42 -18.64
C ALA A 293 -7.88 -3.35 -17.94
N ALA A 294 -6.69 -3.44 -18.49
CA ALA A 294 -5.59 -4.20 -17.94
C ALA A 294 -5.18 -3.68 -16.57
N PHE A 295 -4.85 -4.59 -15.66
CA PHE A 295 -4.13 -4.25 -14.44
C PHE A 295 -3.03 -5.26 -14.16
N PRO A 296 -1.91 -4.82 -13.57
CA PRO A 296 -0.78 -5.71 -13.36
C PRO A 296 -1.08 -6.67 -12.22
N LEU A 297 -0.64 -7.92 -12.38
CA LEU A 297 -0.70 -8.92 -11.31
C LEU A 297 0.13 -8.46 -10.10
N ASP A 298 1.30 -7.90 -10.36
CA ASP A 298 2.14 -7.29 -9.33
C ASP A 298 1.77 -5.83 -9.11
N LYS A 299 1.63 -5.44 -7.84
CA LYS A 299 1.37 -4.06 -7.47
C LYS A 299 2.54 -3.16 -7.94
N PRO A 300 2.29 -2.09 -8.71
CA PRO A 300 3.34 -1.18 -9.14
C PRO A 300 4.05 -0.56 -7.94
N ARG A 301 5.38 -0.70 -7.88
CA ARG A 301 6.16 -0.19 -6.72
C ARG A 301 6.08 1.32 -6.57
N GLY A 302 5.92 2.06 -7.67
CA GLY A 302 5.78 3.52 -7.65
C GLY A 302 4.35 4.01 -7.49
N ALA A 303 3.39 3.09 -7.30
CA ALA A 303 1.96 3.35 -7.38
C ALA A 303 1.64 4.20 -8.63
N ASN A 304 0.81 5.23 -8.52
CA ASN A 304 0.58 6.21 -9.59
C ASN A 304 1.34 7.54 -9.41
N PHE A 305 2.39 7.55 -8.60
CA PHE A 305 3.18 8.76 -8.35
C PHE A 305 4.25 9.03 -9.41
N TYR A 306 4.63 8.00 -10.15
CA TYR A 306 5.68 8.01 -11.16
C TYR A 306 5.15 7.37 -12.46
N PRO A 307 5.78 7.62 -13.61
CA PRO A 307 5.45 6.89 -14.83
C PRO A 307 5.65 5.39 -14.62
N ALA A 308 4.71 4.56 -15.07
CA ALA A 308 4.71 3.12 -14.82
C ALA A 308 5.93 2.38 -15.39
N ASP A 309 6.57 2.95 -16.41
CA ASP A 309 7.77 2.42 -17.06
C ASP A 309 9.09 2.98 -16.49
N MET A 310 9.01 3.93 -15.55
CA MET A 310 10.18 4.60 -14.99
C MET A 310 10.91 3.67 -14.01
N ASN A 311 12.24 3.58 -14.16
CA ASN A 311 13.09 2.90 -13.20
C ASN A 311 13.91 3.90 -12.35
N LYS A 312 14.56 3.40 -11.29
CA LYS A 312 15.32 4.25 -10.36
C LYS A 312 16.51 4.97 -11.02
N MET A 313 17.22 4.28 -11.92
CA MET A 313 18.38 4.84 -12.60
C MET A 313 17.99 6.03 -13.49
N GLU A 314 16.89 5.89 -14.21
CA GLU A 314 16.33 6.98 -15.01
C GLU A 314 15.97 8.19 -14.14
N PHE A 315 15.24 7.98 -13.04
CA PHE A 315 14.89 9.04 -12.10
C PHE A 315 16.13 9.74 -11.54
N ASP A 316 17.16 8.99 -11.13
CA ASP A 316 18.38 9.58 -10.58
C ASP A 316 19.19 10.37 -11.63
N LEU A 317 19.26 9.88 -12.87
CA LEU A 317 19.89 10.60 -13.97
C LEU A 317 19.15 11.90 -14.27
N TRP A 318 17.83 11.86 -14.42
CA TRP A 318 17.00 13.04 -14.64
C TRP A 318 17.15 14.05 -13.50
N LYS A 319 17.01 13.59 -12.25
CA LYS A 319 17.15 14.42 -11.04
C LYS A 319 18.52 15.09 -10.97
N SER A 320 19.60 14.42 -11.39
CA SER A 320 20.96 14.99 -11.37
C SER A 320 21.13 16.21 -12.30
N GLY A 321 20.27 16.34 -13.32
CA GLY A 321 20.22 17.49 -14.22
C GLY A 321 19.41 18.68 -13.70
N LEU A 322 18.69 18.52 -12.57
CA LEU A 322 17.81 19.55 -12.00
C LEU A 322 18.55 20.51 -11.08
N THR A 323 18.00 21.71 -10.88
CA THR A 323 18.46 22.65 -9.84
C THR A 323 18.18 22.12 -8.43
N ASP A 324 18.89 22.60 -7.41
CA ASP A 324 18.69 22.19 -6.02
C ASP A 324 17.23 22.29 -5.54
N LYS A 325 16.50 23.32 -6.02
CA LYS A 325 15.09 23.49 -5.69
C LYS A 325 14.24 22.40 -6.34
N GLU A 326 14.43 22.16 -7.64
CA GLU A 326 13.70 21.15 -8.39
C GLU A 326 14.02 19.74 -7.89
N GLN A 327 15.26 19.47 -7.44
CA GLN A 327 15.60 18.20 -6.79
C GLN A 327 14.79 18.01 -5.51
N LYS A 328 14.65 19.04 -4.67
CA LYS A 328 13.80 18.99 -3.48
C LYS A 328 12.33 18.79 -3.83
N ASP A 329 11.83 19.47 -4.86
CA ASP A 329 10.46 19.29 -5.33
C ASP A 329 10.24 17.87 -5.89
N ALA A 330 11.22 17.31 -6.59
CA ALA A 330 11.19 15.96 -7.15
C ALA A 330 11.21 14.86 -6.09
N THR A 331 11.93 15.06 -4.98
CA THR A 331 11.99 14.12 -3.86
C THR A 331 11.05 14.48 -2.70
N GLY A 332 10.28 15.56 -2.83
CA GLY A 332 9.36 16.02 -1.81
C GLY A 332 8.06 15.23 -1.76
N PHE A 333 7.32 15.44 -0.67
CA PHE A 333 6.09 14.72 -0.34
C PHE A 333 4.92 14.99 -1.30
N PHE A 334 4.79 16.22 -1.80
CA PHE A 334 3.54 16.72 -2.38
C PHE A 334 3.63 16.94 -3.90
N THR A 335 4.33 16.07 -4.60
CA THR A 335 4.50 16.12 -6.07
C THR A 335 4.42 14.73 -6.68
N VAL A 336 3.93 14.64 -7.92
CA VAL A 336 4.05 13.46 -8.78
C VAL A 336 5.06 13.75 -9.90
N ILE A 337 5.63 12.69 -10.46
CA ILE A 337 6.50 12.74 -11.63
C ILE A 337 5.73 12.18 -12.82
N LYS A 338 5.75 12.88 -13.95
CA LYS A 338 5.00 12.51 -15.16
C LYS A 338 5.88 12.60 -16.40
N ARG A 339 5.42 11.98 -17.49
CA ARG A 339 5.93 12.15 -18.85
C ARG A 339 4.95 12.98 -19.69
N PRO A 340 5.40 13.68 -20.74
CA PRO A 340 4.52 14.48 -21.61
C PRO A 340 3.32 13.69 -22.18
N ASP A 341 3.52 12.41 -22.54
CA ASP A 341 2.46 11.54 -23.06
C ASP A 341 1.31 11.25 -22.08
N ALA A 342 1.53 11.45 -20.77
CA ALA A 342 0.47 11.31 -19.76
C ALA A 342 -0.56 12.44 -19.80
N LEU A 343 -0.27 13.57 -20.46
CA LEU A 343 -1.19 14.70 -20.61
C LEU A 343 -2.31 14.41 -21.63
N LEU A 344 -2.14 13.42 -22.50
CA LEU A 344 -3.12 13.08 -23.53
C LEU A 344 -4.38 12.38 -22.99
N THR A 345 -4.37 11.96 -21.72
CA THR A 345 -5.54 11.35 -21.03
C THR A 345 -6.37 12.34 -20.22
N THR A 346 -5.86 13.54 -19.94
CA THR A 346 -6.56 14.59 -19.19
C THR A 346 -6.77 15.79 -20.09
N SER A 347 -8.01 16.03 -20.52
CA SER A 347 -8.38 17.23 -21.26
C SER A 347 -8.14 18.50 -20.43
N VAL A 348 -6.95 19.08 -20.53
CA VAL A 348 -6.63 20.44 -20.06
C VAL A 348 -5.82 21.17 -21.14
N VAL A 349 -6.25 22.41 -21.35
CA VAL A 349 -5.92 23.36 -22.41
C VAL A 349 -4.45 23.80 -22.40
N GLU A 350 -3.98 24.11 -23.61
CA GLU A 350 -2.73 24.79 -23.98
C GLU A 350 -2.19 25.81 -22.96
N SER A 351 -0.86 25.86 -22.79
CA SER A 351 -0.18 27.04 -22.27
C SER A 351 1.07 27.38 -23.08
N ASP A 352 1.08 28.63 -23.56
CA ASP A 352 2.15 29.34 -24.27
C ASP A 352 3.48 29.44 -23.50
N GLY A 353 4.59 29.37 -24.24
CA GLY A 353 5.91 29.83 -23.81
C GLY A 353 7.07 29.26 -24.64
N PRO A 354 7.84 30.08 -25.39
CA PRO A 354 8.91 29.59 -26.26
C PRO A 354 10.23 29.51 -25.47
N ASN A 355 10.67 28.30 -25.14
CA ASN A 355 12.07 27.87 -25.00
C ASN A 355 12.15 26.41 -24.50
N GLN A 356 11.52 25.48 -25.23
CA GLN A 356 11.79 24.05 -25.07
C GLN A 356 12.83 23.64 -26.12
N THR A 357 14.04 23.33 -25.65
CA THR A 357 14.96 22.49 -26.41
C THR A 357 14.32 21.12 -26.55
N ASN A 358 14.04 20.72 -27.78
CA ASN A 358 13.44 19.43 -28.14
C ASN A 358 14.28 18.24 -27.65
N THR A 359 13.86 17.64 -26.54
CA THR A 359 13.89 16.19 -26.27
C THR A 359 12.52 15.83 -25.69
N SER A 360 11.71 15.09 -26.42
CA SER A 360 10.30 14.80 -26.10
C SER A 360 10.08 13.81 -24.95
N ASP A 361 11.16 13.37 -24.28
CA ASP A 361 11.15 12.19 -23.40
C ASP A 361 11.43 12.51 -21.92
N ASP A 362 11.57 13.78 -21.55
CA ASP A 362 11.96 14.16 -20.19
C ASP A 362 10.81 14.09 -19.17
N LEU A 363 11.15 13.59 -17.98
CA LEU A 363 10.28 13.60 -16.81
C LEU A 363 10.03 15.04 -16.34
N PHE A 364 8.86 15.31 -15.73
CA PHE A 364 8.57 16.60 -15.11
C PHE A 364 7.78 16.46 -13.80
N ILE A 365 7.89 17.50 -12.95
CA ILE A 365 7.31 17.56 -11.61
C ILE A 365 5.92 18.23 -11.69
N VAL A 366 4.91 17.61 -11.09
CA VAL A 366 3.57 18.20 -10.93
C VAL A 366 3.20 18.23 -9.44
N PRO A 367 2.92 19.42 -8.85
CA PRO A 367 2.46 19.50 -7.47
C PRO A 367 1.05 18.90 -7.32
N TYR A 368 0.73 18.35 -6.15
CA TYR A 368 -0.57 17.75 -5.86
C TYR A 368 -1.74 18.71 -6.07
N SER A 369 -1.57 19.99 -5.74
CA SER A 369 -2.59 21.03 -5.99
C SER A 369 -2.95 21.19 -7.47
N LYS A 370 -2.07 20.78 -8.39
CA LYS A 370 -2.33 20.75 -9.83
C LYS A 370 -2.81 19.38 -10.30
N GLU A 371 -2.16 18.30 -9.86
CA GLU A 371 -2.52 16.92 -10.24
C GLU A 371 -3.97 16.61 -9.83
N TYR A 372 -4.33 16.88 -8.58
CA TYR A 372 -5.63 16.56 -8.00
C TYR A 372 -6.56 17.76 -7.89
N LYS A 373 -6.34 18.77 -8.75
CA LYS A 373 -6.97 20.10 -8.65
C LYS A 373 -8.48 20.05 -8.45
N ALA A 374 -9.21 19.29 -9.28
CA ALA A 374 -10.67 19.24 -9.23
C ALA A 374 -11.19 18.71 -7.89
N SER A 375 -10.58 17.64 -7.38
CA SER A 375 -10.93 17.05 -6.08
C SER A 375 -10.54 17.99 -4.93
N LEU A 376 -9.36 18.62 -5.00
CA LEU A 376 -8.89 19.54 -3.98
C LEU A 376 -9.71 20.83 -3.91
N GLU A 377 -10.13 21.40 -5.05
CA GLU A 377 -11.06 22.55 -5.08
C GLU A 377 -12.40 22.21 -4.40
N LYS A 378 -12.96 21.03 -4.70
CA LYS A 378 -14.19 20.55 -4.07
C LYS A 378 -14.02 20.32 -2.56
N ALA A 379 -12.92 19.72 -2.14
CA ALA A 379 -12.61 19.52 -0.72
C ALA A 379 -12.45 20.86 0.00
N THR A 380 -11.76 21.83 -0.61
CA THR A 380 -11.61 23.20 -0.10
C THR A 380 -12.96 23.87 0.12
N GLU A 381 -13.87 23.84 -0.85
CA GLU A 381 -15.21 24.43 -0.69
C GLU A 381 -15.96 23.85 0.51
N LEU A 382 -15.84 22.53 0.73
CA LEU A 382 -16.48 21.84 1.84
C LEU A 382 -15.84 22.20 3.19
N LEU A 383 -14.50 22.28 3.25
CA LEU A 383 -13.78 22.69 4.47
C LEU A 383 -14.06 24.14 4.86
N ILE A 384 -14.19 25.04 3.88
CA ILE A 384 -14.59 26.44 4.15
C ILE A 384 -16.01 26.50 4.72
N LYS A 385 -16.97 25.77 4.14
CA LYS A 385 -18.34 25.67 4.71
C LYS A 385 -18.31 25.11 6.13
N ALA A 386 -17.55 24.04 6.36
CA ALA A 386 -17.37 23.48 7.71
C ALA A 386 -16.83 24.53 8.70
N SER A 387 -15.83 25.31 8.28
CA SER A 387 -15.28 26.38 9.10
C SER A 387 -16.30 27.48 9.40
N ASP A 388 -17.18 27.82 8.47
CA ASP A 388 -18.16 28.89 8.66
C ASP A 388 -19.26 28.45 9.63
N CYS A 389 -19.59 27.16 9.68
CA CYS A 389 -20.58 26.57 10.57
C CYS A 389 -20.08 26.31 12.00
N SER A 390 -18.82 25.89 12.18
CA SER A 390 -18.29 25.48 13.49
C SER A 390 -18.44 26.58 14.55
N ASP A 391 -18.50 26.22 15.84
CA ASP A 391 -18.45 27.19 16.94
C ASP A 391 -17.04 27.30 17.55
N CYS A 392 -16.15 26.36 17.23
CA CYS A 392 -14.82 26.21 17.84
C CYS A 392 -13.73 26.98 17.07
N PRO A 393 -13.08 28.00 17.66
CA PRO A 393 -12.09 28.83 16.94
C PRO A 393 -10.87 28.06 16.40
N SER A 394 -10.34 27.09 17.15
CA SER A 394 -9.19 26.28 16.72
C SER A 394 -9.55 25.38 15.53
N LEU A 395 -10.75 24.77 15.55
CA LEU A 395 -11.27 23.99 14.43
C LEU A 395 -11.50 24.86 13.18
N LYS A 396 -12.07 26.06 13.32
CA LYS A 396 -12.18 27.02 12.20
C LYS A 396 -10.82 27.34 11.58
N ASN A 397 -9.82 27.59 12.42
CA ASN A 397 -8.48 27.90 11.97
C ASN A 397 -7.91 26.74 11.16
N LEU A 398 -7.93 25.52 11.70
CA LEU A 398 -7.48 24.31 11.01
C LEU A 398 -8.19 24.10 9.66
N LEU A 399 -9.51 24.18 9.64
CA LEU A 399 -10.29 23.94 8.42
C LEU A 399 -9.96 24.97 7.32
N ARG A 400 -9.79 26.25 7.68
CA ARG A 400 -9.42 27.32 6.73
C ARG A 400 -7.98 27.19 6.24
N THR A 401 -7.03 26.95 7.14
CA THR A 401 -5.62 26.81 6.75
C THR A 401 -5.41 25.55 5.92
N LYS A 402 -6.11 24.45 6.23
CA LYS A 402 -6.05 23.21 5.42
C LYS A 402 -6.68 23.39 4.04
N ALA A 403 -7.81 24.08 3.93
CA ALA A 403 -8.41 24.44 2.64
C ALA A 403 -7.45 25.28 1.78
N ASN A 404 -6.72 26.23 2.40
CA ASN A 404 -5.68 26.99 1.69
C ASN A 404 -4.50 26.11 1.26
N ALA A 405 -4.05 25.18 2.12
CA ALA A 405 -2.95 24.26 1.82
C ALA A 405 -3.22 23.36 0.61
N PHE A 406 -4.46 22.88 0.46
CA PHE A 406 -4.88 22.10 -0.72
C PHE A 406 -4.69 22.85 -2.04
N LEU A 407 -4.87 24.18 -2.04
CA LEU A 407 -4.69 25.01 -3.23
C LEU A 407 -3.24 25.48 -3.42
N SER A 408 -2.55 25.80 -2.32
CA SER A 408 -1.18 26.33 -2.36
C SER A 408 -0.11 25.26 -2.53
N ASN A 409 -0.42 24.00 -2.18
CA ASN A 409 0.53 22.89 -2.04
C ASN A 409 1.54 23.04 -0.90
N ASP A 410 1.32 24.00 0.03
CA ASP A 410 2.14 24.19 1.22
C ASP A 410 1.30 23.94 2.48
N TYR A 411 1.63 22.86 3.18
CA TYR A 411 0.88 22.35 4.32
C TYR A 411 1.37 22.90 5.66
N TYR A 412 2.47 23.66 5.68
CA TYR A 412 3.18 24.05 6.90
C TYR A 412 2.27 24.72 7.94
N GLU A 413 1.56 25.79 7.56
CA GLU A 413 0.65 26.52 8.45
C GLU A 413 -0.54 25.66 8.92
N SER A 414 -1.03 24.78 8.03
CA SER A 414 -2.19 23.93 8.34
C SER A 414 -1.85 22.82 9.31
N ASP A 415 -0.63 22.29 9.27
CA ASP A 415 -0.17 21.24 10.18
C ASP A 415 0.17 21.81 11.56
N ILE A 416 0.67 23.04 11.64
CA ILE A 416 0.75 23.77 12.91
C ILE A 416 -0.65 23.96 13.52
N ALA A 417 -1.61 24.43 12.72
CA ALA A 417 -3.00 24.58 13.18
C ALA A 417 -3.62 23.25 13.64
N TRP A 418 -3.22 22.12 13.05
CA TRP A 418 -3.64 20.78 13.46
C TRP A 418 -3.00 20.35 14.79
N MET A 419 -1.71 20.63 15.00
CA MET A 419 -1.04 20.36 16.28
C MET A 419 -1.66 21.18 17.43
N GLU A 420 -2.08 22.42 17.14
CA GLU A 420 -2.70 23.35 18.08
C GLU A 420 -4.22 23.14 18.24
N LEU A 421 -4.79 22.09 17.62
CA LEU A 421 -6.23 21.83 17.66
C LEU A 421 -6.72 21.53 19.09
N ASP A 422 -7.63 22.37 19.57
CA ASP A 422 -8.35 22.20 20.83
C ASP A 422 -9.86 22.24 20.56
N SER A 423 -10.43 21.10 20.17
CA SER A 423 -11.83 20.95 19.78
C SER A 423 -12.37 19.58 20.21
N ASN A 424 -13.70 19.46 20.34
CA ASN A 424 -14.37 18.18 20.56
C ASN A 424 -14.36 17.31 19.29
N ILE A 425 -14.23 17.92 18.11
CA ILE A 425 -14.01 17.19 16.85
C ILE A 425 -12.51 17.18 16.58
N ASP A 426 -11.95 15.98 16.45
CA ASP A 426 -10.57 15.81 15.97
C ASP A 426 -10.63 15.41 14.48
N VAL A 427 -9.86 16.13 13.67
CA VAL A 427 -9.84 15.98 12.20
C VAL A 427 -8.40 15.96 11.74
N THR A 428 -7.98 14.83 11.19
CA THR A 428 -6.78 14.71 10.37
C THR A 428 -7.24 14.57 8.93
N ILE A 429 -6.80 15.43 8.02
CA ILE A 429 -7.18 15.36 6.60
C ILE A 429 -6.08 16.00 5.73
N GLY A 430 -5.52 15.21 4.80
CA GLY A 430 -4.46 15.67 3.91
C GLY A 430 -3.50 14.56 3.48
N PRO A 431 -2.40 14.92 2.80
CA PRO A 431 -1.36 13.99 2.41
C PRO A 431 -0.32 13.81 3.53
N TYR A 432 -0.11 12.58 4.00
CA TYR A 432 0.77 12.32 5.15
C TYR A 432 1.76 11.17 4.93
N GLU A 433 1.26 9.96 4.76
CA GLU A 433 2.10 8.75 4.81
C GLU A 433 2.67 8.35 3.45
N THR A 434 3.89 7.82 3.44
CA THR A 434 4.61 7.49 2.18
C THR A 434 4.71 6.00 1.88
N TYR A 435 4.01 5.15 2.64
CA TYR A 435 4.11 3.68 2.51
C TYR A 435 3.71 3.14 1.13
N GLU A 436 2.82 3.84 0.43
CA GLU A 436 2.37 3.45 -0.90
C GLU A 436 3.42 3.68 -1.99
N ASP A 437 4.37 4.61 -1.77
CA ASP A 437 5.56 4.77 -2.60
C ASP A 437 6.63 3.73 -2.18
N GLY A 438 6.50 2.54 -2.75
CA GLY A 438 7.45 1.44 -2.61
C GLY A 438 8.71 1.56 -3.48
N LEU A 439 8.89 2.65 -4.24
CA LEU A 439 10.13 2.94 -4.96
C LEU A 439 11.10 3.70 -4.05
N PHE A 440 10.66 4.84 -3.53
CA PHE A 440 11.54 5.76 -2.79
C PHE A 440 10.99 6.18 -1.43
N SER A 441 9.71 5.95 -1.17
CA SER A 441 9.00 6.42 0.03
C SER A 441 9.07 7.95 0.20
N TYR A 442 9.07 8.67 -0.93
CA TYR A 442 9.03 10.12 -0.98
C TYR A 442 7.59 10.63 -1.00
N LYS A 443 6.66 9.94 -1.65
CA LYS A 443 5.36 10.53 -2.04
C LYS A 443 4.27 10.23 -1.03
N ALA A 444 3.59 11.27 -0.56
CA ALA A 444 2.59 11.17 0.48
C ALA A 444 1.20 10.80 -0.07
N THR A 445 0.51 9.92 0.62
CA THR A 445 -0.86 9.53 0.31
C THR A 445 -1.86 10.38 1.05
N PHE A 446 -2.99 10.66 0.39
CA PHE A 446 -4.11 11.35 0.97
C PHE A 446 -4.89 10.42 1.91
N GLU A 447 -5.18 10.90 3.12
CA GLU A 447 -5.97 10.20 4.13
C GLU A 447 -6.81 11.17 4.96
N ALA A 448 -7.83 10.62 5.62
CA ALA A 448 -8.59 11.35 6.61
C ALA A 448 -9.02 10.46 7.78
N PHE A 449 -8.94 11.03 8.98
CA PHE A 449 -9.51 10.49 10.21
C PHE A 449 -10.36 11.56 10.86
N VAL A 450 -11.63 11.24 11.10
CA VAL A 450 -12.60 12.14 11.72
C VAL A 450 -13.16 11.44 12.94
N GLY A 451 -13.08 12.09 14.10
CA GLY A 451 -13.54 11.50 15.35
C GLY A 451 -13.95 12.54 16.38
N VAL A 452 -14.44 12.03 17.51
CA VAL A 452 -14.77 12.83 18.70
C VAL A 452 -13.68 12.63 19.74
N ARG A 453 -13.11 13.72 20.24
CA ARG A 453 -12.07 13.69 21.27
C ARG A 453 -12.60 13.10 22.57
N ASP A 454 -11.81 12.23 23.19
CA ASP A 454 -12.06 11.69 24.54
C ASP A 454 -11.17 12.46 25.54
N ASP A 455 -11.74 13.47 26.21
CA ASP A 455 -11.01 14.32 27.14
C ASP A 455 -10.46 13.55 28.36
N VAL A 456 -11.18 12.51 28.80
CA VAL A 456 -10.79 11.70 29.95
C VAL A 456 -9.56 10.88 29.58
N ALA A 457 -9.62 10.15 28.46
CA ALA A 457 -8.49 9.37 27.99
C ALA A 457 -7.31 10.27 27.59
N THR A 458 -7.56 11.41 26.94
CA THR A 458 -6.53 12.41 26.60
C THR A 458 -5.80 12.93 27.84
N SER A 459 -6.53 13.18 28.93
CA SER A 459 -5.93 13.59 30.21
C SER A 459 -5.11 12.47 30.86
N GLN A 460 -5.54 11.21 30.73
CA GLN A 460 -4.81 10.05 31.27
C GLN A 460 -3.50 9.81 30.51
N VAL A 461 -3.48 9.96 29.19
CA VAL A 461 -2.27 9.76 28.39
C VAL A 461 -1.25 10.90 28.58
N LYS A 462 -1.72 12.12 28.87
CA LYS A 462 -0.84 13.25 29.20
C LYS A 462 0.11 12.96 30.36
N LEU A 463 -0.34 12.16 31.33
CA LEU A 463 0.52 11.70 32.44
C LEU A 463 1.82 11.07 31.94
N PHE A 464 1.79 10.26 30.88
CA PHE A 464 2.99 9.61 30.34
C PHE A 464 3.95 10.61 29.72
N GLY A 465 3.42 11.55 28.93
CA GLY A 465 4.19 12.65 28.36
C GLY A 465 4.90 13.46 29.45
N ASP A 466 4.18 13.81 30.51
CA ASP A 466 4.71 14.58 31.65
C ASP A 466 5.78 13.81 32.46
N GLN A 467 5.91 12.48 32.29
CA GLN A 467 6.90 11.65 32.99
C GLN A 467 8.07 11.19 32.12
N LEU A 468 8.15 11.58 30.83
CA LEU A 468 9.18 11.05 29.92
C LEU A 468 10.62 11.33 30.40
N GLU A 469 10.92 12.53 30.90
CA GLU A 469 12.25 12.82 31.43
C GLU A 469 12.64 11.91 32.60
N ASP A 470 11.67 11.61 33.46
CA ASP A 470 11.88 10.77 34.63
C ASP A 470 12.00 9.29 34.23
N LEU A 471 11.25 8.86 33.23
CA LEU A 471 11.42 7.55 32.59
C LEU A 471 12.83 7.41 31.96
N GLU A 472 13.27 8.37 31.14
CA GLU A 472 14.60 8.37 30.51
C GLU A 472 15.72 8.26 31.55
N LYS A 473 15.68 9.10 32.58
CA LYS A 473 16.69 9.11 33.67
C LYS A 473 16.78 7.77 34.38
N ASN A 474 15.68 7.02 34.45
CA ASN A 474 15.59 5.74 35.15
C ASN A 474 15.65 4.51 34.24
N LEU A 475 15.77 4.68 32.90
CA LEU A 475 15.87 3.57 31.97
C LEU A 475 16.91 2.54 32.45
N PRO A 476 16.67 1.23 32.26
CA PRO A 476 17.57 0.15 32.65
C PRO A 476 18.78 0.05 31.71
N LEU A 477 19.44 1.18 31.51
CA LEU A 477 20.52 1.44 30.56
C LEU A 477 21.64 2.19 31.28
N ASP A 478 22.89 2.01 30.84
CA ASP A 478 24.01 2.75 31.39
C ASP A 478 23.83 4.26 31.17
N ASN A 479 24.16 5.05 32.19
CA ASN A 479 23.94 6.51 32.17
C ASN A 479 24.64 7.24 31.00
N ILE A 480 25.72 6.66 30.45
CA ILE A 480 26.43 7.23 29.30
C ILE A 480 25.62 7.21 28.00
N TYR A 481 24.55 6.40 27.94
CA TYR A 481 23.72 6.22 26.76
C TYR A 481 22.33 6.88 26.89
N LYS A 482 22.01 7.44 28.06
CA LYS A 482 20.75 8.15 28.28
C LYS A 482 20.79 9.51 27.61
N SER A 483 19.65 9.92 27.07
CA SER A 483 19.46 11.20 26.41
C SER A 483 19.23 12.30 27.45
N ASP A 484 19.92 13.44 27.27
CA ASP A 484 19.67 14.65 28.07
C ASP A 484 18.46 15.45 27.57
N ASN A 485 18.00 15.18 26.34
CA ASN A 485 16.87 15.85 25.70
C ASN A 485 15.78 14.83 25.41
N VAL A 486 14.66 14.95 26.11
CA VAL A 486 13.46 14.14 25.90
C VAL A 486 12.30 15.10 25.64
N SER A 487 11.50 14.82 24.63
CA SER A 487 10.32 15.60 24.31
C SER A 487 9.16 14.66 24.04
N ALA A 488 8.02 14.91 24.69
CA ALA A 488 6.80 14.19 24.41
C ALA A 488 6.05 14.87 23.27
N ALA A 489 5.67 14.10 22.26
CA ALA A 489 4.62 14.54 21.35
C ALA A 489 3.32 14.73 22.16
N PRO A 490 2.59 15.86 22.02
CA PRO A 490 1.25 15.96 22.56
C PRO A 490 0.38 14.80 22.05
N ILE A 491 -0.36 14.17 22.96
CA ILE A 491 -1.18 13.01 22.65
C ILE A 491 -2.64 13.41 22.75
N ARG A 492 -3.42 13.11 21.71
CA ARG A 492 -4.88 13.22 21.70
C ARG A 492 -5.48 11.83 21.57
N VAL A 493 -6.54 11.57 22.30
CA VAL A 493 -7.32 10.34 22.16
C VAL A 493 -8.65 10.69 21.54
N MET A 494 -9.06 9.96 20.51
CA MET A 494 -10.37 10.12 19.89
C MET A 494 -11.08 8.79 19.67
N ASN A 495 -12.40 8.87 19.59
CA ASN A 495 -13.25 7.81 19.09
C ASN A 495 -13.53 8.08 17.61
N LEU A 496 -13.04 7.19 16.75
CA LEU A 496 -13.17 7.30 15.30
C LEU A 496 -14.64 7.24 14.88
N LEU A 497 -15.08 8.22 14.11
CA LEU A 497 -16.41 8.29 13.50
C LEU A 497 -16.39 7.88 12.02
N TYR A 498 -15.33 8.25 11.30
CA TYR A 498 -15.15 7.97 9.88
C TYR A 498 -13.68 8.06 9.50
N ASN A 499 -13.27 7.24 8.54
CA ASN A 499 -11.97 7.37 7.89
C ASN A 499 -12.06 7.15 6.37
N SER A 500 -11.06 7.66 5.65
CA SER A 500 -10.98 7.57 4.18
C SER A 500 -9.54 7.77 3.71
N GLY A 501 -9.26 7.51 2.44
CA GLY A 501 -7.93 7.54 1.86
C GLY A 501 -7.09 6.33 2.27
N ASP A 502 -5.84 6.52 2.69
CA ASP A 502 -4.88 5.46 3.06
C ASP A 502 -5.21 4.73 4.38
N VAL A 503 -6.39 4.11 4.43
CA VAL A 503 -6.92 3.34 5.56
C VAL A 503 -7.30 1.92 5.14
N LYS A 504 -6.57 1.38 4.15
CA LYS A 504 -6.79 0.07 3.55
C LYS A 504 -6.31 -1.08 4.45
N GLY A 505 -7.01 -2.20 4.39
CA GLY A 505 -6.62 -3.43 5.08
C GLY A 505 -6.66 -3.29 6.60
N PRO A 506 -5.60 -3.69 7.34
CA PRO A 506 -5.51 -3.53 8.78
C PRO A 506 -5.76 -2.09 9.24
N GLN A 507 -6.57 -1.92 10.29
CA GLN A 507 -6.96 -0.59 10.75
C GLN A 507 -5.92 0.03 11.68
N THR A 508 -5.56 1.29 11.44
CA THR A 508 -4.70 2.11 12.29
C THR A 508 -5.23 2.18 13.72
N ILE A 509 -4.37 2.11 14.73
CA ILE A 509 -4.73 2.27 16.16
C ILE A 509 -4.25 3.61 16.72
N ALA A 510 -3.16 4.14 16.17
CA ALA A 510 -2.59 5.44 16.48
C ALA A 510 -1.76 5.89 15.28
N PHE A 511 -1.53 7.19 15.19
CA PHE A 511 -0.64 7.79 14.19
C PHE A 511 0.04 9.03 14.77
N ASN A 512 1.23 9.34 14.27
CA ASN A 512 2.06 10.45 14.73
C ASN A 512 2.43 11.37 13.57
N LEU A 513 2.04 12.64 13.65
CA LEU A 513 2.11 13.59 12.53
C LEU A 513 2.57 14.98 13.02
N PRO A 514 2.97 15.90 12.13
CA PRO A 514 3.20 15.71 10.70
C PRO A 514 4.55 15.02 10.40
N ASN A 515 4.69 14.48 9.18
CA ASN A 515 5.95 13.92 8.67
C ASN A 515 6.93 14.99 8.15
N ASP A 516 6.49 16.26 8.02
CA ASP A 516 7.32 17.35 7.51
C ASP A 516 8.44 17.72 8.50
N GLU A 517 9.68 17.37 8.14
CA GLU A 517 10.88 17.61 8.95
C GLU A 517 11.05 19.08 9.37
N ARG A 518 10.52 20.05 8.61
CA ARG A 518 10.58 21.48 9.00
C ARG A 518 9.83 21.70 10.32
N ILE A 519 8.62 21.16 10.42
CA ILE A 519 7.78 21.28 11.61
C ILE A 519 8.32 20.40 12.73
N VAL A 520 8.71 19.17 12.42
CA VAL A 520 9.25 18.24 13.43
C VAL A 520 10.46 18.84 14.14
N ASN A 521 11.37 19.49 13.40
CA ASN A 521 12.55 20.13 13.99
C ASN A 521 12.23 21.38 14.83
N GLU A 522 11.18 22.13 14.48
CA GLU A 522 10.84 23.38 15.14
C GLU A 522 9.86 23.22 16.32
N ARG A 523 8.94 22.26 16.22
CA ARG A 523 7.80 22.09 17.12
C ARG A 523 7.55 20.65 17.58
N GLY A 524 8.24 19.67 17.00
CA GLY A 524 7.99 18.26 17.25
C GLY A 524 6.78 17.73 16.48
N THR A 525 6.20 16.65 16.98
CA THR A 525 5.05 15.95 16.40
C THR A 525 3.90 15.88 17.40
N SER A 526 2.71 15.45 16.97
CA SER A 526 1.57 15.12 17.81
C SER A 526 1.03 13.75 17.44
N MET A 527 0.64 13.00 18.46
CA MET A 527 0.07 11.68 18.29
C MET A 527 -1.43 11.70 18.50
N VAL A 528 -2.16 10.93 17.69
CA VAL A 528 -3.59 10.68 17.87
C VAL A 528 -3.81 9.18 18.05
N MET A 529 -4.58 8.82 19.07
CA MET A 529 -4.95 7.43 19.36
C MET A 529 -6.44 7.17 19.10
N LEU A 530 -6.74 6.04 18.45
CA LEU A 530 -8.08 5.61 18.08
C LEU A 530 -8.60 4.60 19.10
N LYS A 531 -9.26 5.10 20.15
CA LYS A 531 -9.67 4.29 21.30
C LYS A 531 -10.69 3.22 20.94
N ASN A 532 -11.78 3.58 20.26
CA ASN A 532 -12.83 2.65 19.87
C ASN A 532 -12.35 1.58 18.86
N ILE A 533 -11.34 1.88 18.02
CA ILE A 533 -10.66 0.87 17.20
C ILE A 533 -9.89 -0.10 18.08
N SER A 534 -9.15 0.40 19.07
CA SER A 534 -8.41 -0.42 20.03
C SER A 534 -9.36 -1.30 20.86
N GLU A 535 -10.51 -0.78 21.28
CA GLU A 535 -11.57 -1.54 21.96
C GLU A 535 -12.13 -2.66 21.08
N ALA A 536 -12.40 -2.35 19.82
CA ALA A 536 -12.89 -3.32 18.84
C ALA A 536 -11.88 -4.46 18.61
N LYS A 537 -10.60 -4.13 18.41
CA LYS A 537 -9.52 -5.13 18.27
C LYS A 537 -9.35 -5.94 19.55
N PHE A 538 -9.39 -5.31 20.71
CA PHE A 538 -9.34 -6.01 22.00
C PHE A 538 -10.47 -7.02 22.14
N LYS A 539 -11.72 -6.59 21.91
CA LYS A 539 -12.90 -7.43 22.09
C LYS A 539 -12.99 -8.58 21.09
N ASN A 540 -12.68 -8.33 19.82
CA ASN A 540 -12.95 -9.28 18.73
C ASN A 540 -11.72 -10.09 18.30
N ILE A 541 -10.52 -9.71 18.74
CA ILE A 541 -9.27 -10.37 18.37
C ILE A 541 -8.51 -10.80 19.62
N LEU A 542 -8.14 -9.85 20.49
CA LEU A 542 -7.30 -10.14 21.65
C LEU A 542 -7.99 -11.08 22.65
N LYS A 543 -9.27 -10.83 22.99
CA LYS A 543 -10.04 -11.70 23.90
C LYS A 543 -10.21 -13.12 23.35
N PRO A 544 -10.60 -13.36 22.08
CA PRO A 544 -10.60 -14.69 21.50
C PRO A 544 -9.23 -15.39 21.52
N ILE A 545 -8.16 -14.65 21.21
CA ILE A 545 -6.78 -15.16 21.34
C ILE A 545 -6.51 -15.58 22.79
N ALA A 546 -6.84 -14.73 23.75
CA ALA A 546 -6.66 -15.04 25.17
C ALA A 546 -7.45 -16.28 25.60
N ASN A 547 -8.68 -16.43 25.12
CA ASN A 547 -9.52 -17.60 25.42
C ASN A 547 -8.90 -18.91 24.92
N ALA A 548 -8.25 -18.87 23.75
CA ALA A 548 -7.57 -20.01 23.15
C ALA A 548 -6.22 -20.33 23.80
N CYS A 549 -5.43 -19.28 24.07
CA CYS A 549 -4.00 -19.42 24.38
C CYS A 549 -3.65 -19.20 25.85
N ILE A 550 -4.45 -18.51 26.66
CA ILE A 550 -4.10 -18.18 28.06
C ILE A 550 -4.76 -19.17 29.03
N ARG A 551 -4.03 -19.58 30.08
CA ARG A 551 -4.54 -20.46 31.15
C ARG A 551 -5.70 -19.81 31.90
N GLU A 552 -6.66 -20.65 32.29
CA GLU A 552 -7.92 -20.21 32.91
C GLU A 552 -7.69 -19.32 34.14
N GLU A 553 -6.73 -19.69 34.99
CA GLU A 553 -6.36 -18.96 36.21
C GLU A 553 -5.77 -17.56 35.99
N GLN A 554 -5.38 -17.21 34.76
CA GLN A 554 -4.87 -15.89 34.42
C GLN A 554 -5.74 -15.14 33.41
N LYS A 555 -6.78 -15.77 32.85
CA LYS A 555 -7.64 -15.13 31.85
C LYS A 555 -8.33 -13.86 32.36
N GLU A 556 -8.65 -13.80 33.65
CA GLU A 556 -9.25 -12.62 34.28
C GLU A 556 -8.32 -11.39 34.23
N TYR A 557 -7.01 -11.61 34.06
CA TYR A 557 -6.02 -10.54 33.92
C TYR A 557 -5.91 -10.02 32.47
N VAL A 558 -6.69 -10.54 31.52
CA VAL A 558 -6.78 -9.96 30.17
C VAL A 558 -7.85 -8.89 30.17
N ASP A 559 -7.41 -7.64 30.34
CA ASP A 559 -8.27 -6.47 30.46
C ASP A 559 -7.91 -5.37 29.45
N PHE A 560 -8.91 -4.56 29.07
CA PHE A 560 -8.76 -3.52 28.05
C PHE A 560 -7.89 -2.38 28.53
N GLU A 561 -8.09 -1.92 29.78
CA GLU A 561 -7.36 -0.77 30.31
C GLU A 561 -5.83 -0.97 30.26
N PRO A 562 -5.25 -2.07 30.79
CA PRO A 562 -3.82 -2.30 30.70
C PRO A 562 -3.33 -2.59 29.27
N TYR A 563 -4.15 -3.22 28.42
CA TYR A 563 -3.83 -3.40 27.01
C TYR A 563 -3.69 -2.04 26.31
N TYR A 564 -4.68 -1.16 26.47
CA TYR A 564 -4.70 0.17 25.88
C TYR A 564 -3.60 1.06 26.47
N THR A 565 -3.42 1.03 27.78
CA THR A 565 -2.36 1.79 28.46
C THR A 565 -0.96 1.34 28.00
N HIS A 566 -0.76 0.05 27.69
CA HIS A 566 0.48 -0.42 27.07
C HIS A 566 0.71 0.16 25.68
N ILE A 567 -0.32 0.24 24.83
CA ILE A 567 -0.21 0.91 23.51
C ILE A 567 0.19 2.38 23.70
N VAL A 568 -0.48 3.11 24.59
CA VAL A 568 -0.10 4.51 24.90
C VAL A 568 1.37 4.59 25.29
N CYS A 569 1.80 3.69 26.18
CA CYS A 569 3.15 3.69 26.70
C CYS A 569 4.19 3.28 25.66
N HIS A 570 3.85 2.34 24.76
CA HIS A 570 4.66 1.95 23.60
C HIS A 570 5.00 3.18 22.76
N GLU A 571 3.98 3.97 22.41
CA GLU A 571 4.15 5.16 21.59
C GLU A 571 4.98 6.24 22.29
N CYS A 572 4.76 6.45 23.60
CA CYS A 572 5.62 7.30 24.41
C CYS A 572 7.07 6.79 24.45
N CYS A 573 7.25 5.47 24.42
CA CYS A 573 8.56 4.83 24.48
C CYS A 573 9.36 4.95 23.18
N HIS A 574 8.73 5.27 22.06
CA HIS A 574 9.47 5.75 20.89
C HIS A 574 10.25 7.03 21.20
N GLY A 575 9.74 7.93 22.03
CA GLY A 575 10.41 9.20 22.35
C GLY A 575 11.59 9.14 23.34
N ILE A 576 11.89 7.95 23.89
CA ILE A 576 12.95 7.74 24.89
C ILE A 576 13.94 6.65 24.47
N GLY A 577 15.09 6.63 25.12
CA GLY A 577 16.23 5.80 24.77
C GLY A 577 17.07 6.39 23.63
N PRO A 578 18.03 5.60 23.12
CA PRO A 578 19.00 6.08 22.14
C PRO A 578 18.36 6.41 20.78
N HIS A 579 18.62 7.62 20.27
CA HIS A 579 18.20 8.07 18.94
C HIS A 579 19.38 8.66 18.16
N SER A 580 19.90 9.77 18.69
CA SER A 580 21.17 10.35 18.27
C SER A 580 22.28 9.71 19.08
N ILE A 581 23.21 9.06 18.40
CA ILE A 581 24.28 8.29 19.04
C ILE A 581 25.66 8.82 18.68
N THR A 582 26.63 8.49 19.52
CA THR A 582 28.04 8.82 19.30
C THR A 582 28.82 7.53 19.16
N LEU A 583 29.32 7.26 17.95
CA LEU A 583 30.10 6.07 17.64
C LEU A 583 31.51 6.15 18.25
N PRO A 584 32.22 5.00 18.37
CA PRO A 584 33.63 5.00 18.70
C PRO A 584 34.41 5.97 17.81
N GLY A 585 35.22 6.84 18.43
CA GLY A 585 35.93 7.93 17.73
C GLY A 585 35.17 9.27 17.67
N GLY A 586 34.00 9.37 18.29
CA GLY A 586 33.28 10.64 18.47
C GLY A 586 32.38 11.05 17.30
N LYS A 587 32.26 10.20 16.27
CA LYS A 587 31.38 10.45 15.12
C LYS A 587 29.91 10.44 15.57
N LYS A 588 29.19 11.51 15.27
CA LYS A 588 27.74 11.59 15.48
C LYS A 588 27.01 10.83 14.36
N SER A 589 26.00 10.06 14.73
CA SER A 589 25.11 9.33 13.82
C SER A 589 23.73 9.15 14.48
N THR A 590 22.86 8.38 13.84
CA THR A 590 21.55 7.98 14.40
C THR A 590 21.42 6.45 14.43
N VAL A 591 20.62 5.93 15.35
CA VAL A 591 20.33 4.49 15.44
C VAL A 591 19.80 3.95 14.10
N ARG A 592 18.86 4.68 13.48
CA ARG A 592 18.29 4.34 12.16
C ARG A 592 19.36 4.17 11.10
N MET A 593 20.30 5.10 11.00
CA MET A 593 21.36 5.06 9.98
C MET A 593 22.31 3.89 10.18
N GLU A 594 22.65 3.56 11.43
CA GLU A 594 23.62 2.50 11.72
C GLU A 594 22.98 1.11 11.66
N LEU A 595 21.73 0.95 12.09
CA LEU A 595 21.06 -0.37 12.11
C LEU A 595 20.37 -0.74 10.79
N GLN A 596 20.03 0.23 9.94
CA GLN A 596 19.50 0.01 8.59
C GLN A 596 18.30 -0.96 8.57
N GLU A 597 18.35 -2.07 7.84
CA GLU A 597 17.26 -3.04 7.73
C GLU A 597 16.86 -3.70 9.05
N CYS A 598 17.70 -3.61 10.08
CA CYS A 598 17.38 -4.11 11.41
C CYS A 598 16.63 -3.09 12.27
N HIS A 599 16.66 -1.80 11.90
CA HIS A 599 16.17 -0.70 12.72
C HIS A 599 14.71 -0.90 13.12
N SER A 600 13.80 -1.00 12.16
CA SER A 600 12.36 -0.95 12.43
C SER A 600 11.93 -2.05 13.40
N ALA A 601 12.31 -3.30 13.14
CA ALA A 601 11.93 -4.41 14.02
C ALA A 601 12.50 -4.31 15.45
N LEU A 602 13.70 -3.74 15.61
CA LEU A 602 14.30 -3.49 16.93
C LEU A 602 13.67 -2.29 17.64
N GLU A 603 13.30 -1.25 16.90
CA GLU A 603 12.64 -0.07 17.45
C GLU A 603 11.24 -0.39 17.95
N GLU A 604 10.46 -1.19 17.20
CA GLU A 604 9.18 -1.74 17.67
C GLU A 604 9.36 -2.60 18.93
N ALA A 605 10.34 -3.51 18.91
CA ALA A 605 10.62 -4.34 20.07
C ALA A 605 11.07 -3.54 21.30
N LYS A 606 11.80 -2.43 21.10
CA LYS A 606 12.19 -1.49 22.14
C LYS A 606 10.95 -0.81 22.72
N ALA A 607 10.11 -0.21 21.87
CA ALA A 607 8.92 0.53 22.29
C ALA A 607 7.98 -0.36 23.12
N ASP A 608 7.73 -1.59 22.67
CA ASP A 608 6.91 -2.55 23.41
C ASP A 608 7.49 -2.92 24.78
N ILE A 609 8.75 -3.36 24.82
CA ILE A 609 9.35 -3.91 26.04
C ILE A 609 9.69 -2.83 27.07
N VAL A 610 10.15 -1.67 26.59
CA VAL A 610 10.39 -0.50 27.44
C VAL A 610 9.04 0.08 27.90
N GLY A 611 7.99 -0.02 27.08
CA GLY A 611 6.62 0.28 27.49
C GLY A 611 6.17 -0.53 28.70
N LEU A 612 6.40 -1.84 28.72
CA LEU A 612 6.11 -2.68 29.91
C LEU A 612 6.94 -2.28 31.13
N TRP A 613 8.22 -1.96 30.94
CA TRP A 613 9.07 -1.47 32.03
C TRP A 613 8.57 -0.14 32.59
N ALA A 614 8.21 0.81 31.72
CA ALA A 614 7.71 2.12 32.08
C ALA A 614 6.38 2.04 32.83
N LEU A 615 5.46 1.17 32.39
CA LEU A 615 4.23 0.88 33.14
C LEU A 615 4.52 0.39 34.55
N ASN A 616 5.41 -0.60 34.71
CA ASN A 616 5.78 -1.11 36.03
C ASN A 616 6.40 -0.01 36.92
N PHE A 617 7.27 0.82 36.33
CA PHE A 617 7.90 1.95 37.02
C PHE A 617 6.86 2.96 37.53
N LEU A 618 5.90 3.35 36.69
CA LEU A 618 4.85 4.30 37.05
C LEU A 618 3.87 3.72 38.09
N ILE A 619 3.56 2.43 38.02
CA ILE A 619 2.78 1.72 39.05
C ILE A 619 3.53 1.74 40.40
N ASN A 620 4.84 1.45 40.39
CA ASN A 620 5.67 1.45 41.60
C ASN A 620 5.84 2.85 42.21
N LYS A 621 5.81 3.91 41.40
CA LYS A 621 5.72 5.30 41.87
C LYS A 621 4.34 5.72 42.39
N GLY A 622 3.32 4.88 42.21
CA GLY A 622 1.94 5.18 42.62
C GLY A 622 1.22 6.15 41.70
N LEU A 623 1.74 6.37 40.48
CA LEU A 623 1.10 7.20 39.44
C LEU A 623 0.04 6.42 38.65
N LEU A 624 0.13 5.10 38.65
CA LEU A 624 -0.87 4.20 38.06
C LEU A 624 -1.41 3.19 39.09
N PRO A 625 -2.64 2.67 38.91
CA PRO A 625 -3.24 1.72 39.84
C PRO A 625 -2.45 0.41 39.94
N LYS A 626 -2.23 -0.08 41.17
CA LYS A 626 -1.57 -1.38 41.43
C LYS A 626 -2.29 -2.58 40.82
N SER A 627 -3.60 -2.46 40.55
CA SER A 627 -4.39 -3.51 39.88
C SER A 627 -3.87 -3.83 38.48
N LEU A 628 -3.16 -2.91 37.82
CA LEU A 628 -2.62 -3.13 36.48
C LEU A 628 -1.39 -4.04 36.45
N SER A 629 -0.67 -4.21 37.56
CA SER A 629 0.64 -4.90 37.64
C SER A 629 0.68 -6.29 37.02
N LYS A 630 -0.33 -7.14 37.29
CA LYS A 630 -0.42 -8.46 36.65
C LYS A 630 -1.06 -8.39 35.27
N SER A 631 -2.05 -7.54 35.13
CA SER A 631 -2.90 -7.48 33.94
C SER A 631 -2.16 -6.98 32.71
N MET A 632 -1.22 -6.03 32.86
CA MET A 632 -0.37 -5.58 31.76
C MET A 632 0.45 -6.72 31.14
N TYR A 633 1.05 -7.60 31.94
CA TYR A 633 1.86 -8.70 31.43
C TYR A 633 1.01 -9.79 30.75
N VAL A 634 -0.17 -10.11 31.31
CA VAL A 634 -1.03 -11.15 30.73
C VAL A 634 -1.72 -10.64 29.46
N SER A 635 -2.20 -9.40 29.44
CA SER A 635 -2.71 -8.75 28.22
C SER A 635 -1.62 -8.65 27.15
N PHE A 636 -0.38 -8.31 27.53
CA PHE A 636 0.75 -8.27 26.61
C PHE A 636 1.08 -9.64 26.01
N LEU A 637 1.08 -10.72 26.80
CA LEU A 637 1.27 -12.08 26.29
C LEU A 637 0.20 -12.47 25.25
N ALA A 638 -1.07 -12.12 25.49
CA ALA A 638 -2.10 -12.30 24.46
C ALA A 638 -1.83 -11.43 23.22
N GLY A 639 -1.33 -10.21 23.44
CA GLY A 639 -0.89 -9.27 22.40
C GLY A 639 0.21 -9.83 21.50
N CYS A 640 1.16 -10.58 22.09
CA CYS A 640 2.22 -11.24 21.34
C CYS A 640 1.68 -12.09 20.20
N PHE A 641 0.69 -12.94 20.49
CA PHE A 641 0.11 -13.82 19.48
C PHE A 641 -0.71 -13.07 18.44
N ARG A 642 -1.27 -11.90 18.78
CA ARG A 642 -1.95 -11.03 17.82
C ARG A 642 -0.96 -10.47 16.81
N SER A 643 0.07 -9.76 17.27
CA SER A 643 0.99 -9.03 16.38
C SER A 643 1.85 -9.95 15.51
N ILE A 644 2.22 -11.14 16.00
CA ILE A 644 2.99 -12.13 15.20
C ILE A 644 2.23 -12.60 13.95
N ARG A 645 0.88 -12.52 13.95
CA ARG A 645 0.05 -12.93 12.80
C ARG A 645 0.13 -11.97 11.62
N PHE A 646 0.76 -10.81 11.79
CA PHE A 646 1.10 -9.92 10.67
C PHE A 646 2.27 -10.47 9.83
N GLY A 647 3.01 -11.45 10.35
CA GLY A 647 4.14 -12.09 9.66
C GLY A 647 5.49 -11.57 10.14
N LEU A 648 6.56 -12.32 9.83
CA LEU A 648 7.93 -11.98 10.25
C LEU A 648 8.67 -11.06 9.27
N GLU A 649 8.07 -10.78 8.11
CA GLU A 649 8.55 -9.76 7.18
C GLU A 649 8.13 -8.36 7.61
N GLU A 650 7.10 -8.25 8.45
CA GLU A 650 6.60 -7.02 9.03
C GLU A 650 7.36 -6.70 10.34
N ALA A 651 7.68 -5.43 10.59
CA ALA A 651 8.54 -5.00 11.68
C ALA A 651 7.97 -5.33 13.06
N HIS A 652 6.67 -5.07 13.30
CA HIS A 652 6.01 -5.37 14.57
C HIS A 652 5.95 -6.88 14.78
N GLY A 653 5.55 -7.67 13.77
CA GLY A 653 5.50 -9.14 13.87
C GLY A 653 6.88 -9.75 14.17
N LYS A 654 7.93 -9.25 13.53
CA LYS A 654 9.33 -9.64 13.75
C LYS A 654 9.83 -9.27 15.14
N GLY A 655 9.60 -8.02 15.56
CA GLY A 655 9.94 -7.51 16.89
C GLY A 655 9.20 -8.26 17.99
N GLN A 656 7.93 -8.58 17.79
CA GLN A 656 7.12 -9.35 18.73
C GLN A 656 7.61 -10.79 18.90
N ALA A 657 8.03 -11.45 17.82
CA ALA A 657 8.63 -12.79 17.90
C ALA A 657 9.91 -12.80 18.73
N LEU A 658 10.78 -11.78 18.56
CA LEU A 658 11.96 -11.57 19.40
C LEU A 658 11.58 -11.46 20.88
N GLN A 659 10.62 -10.58 21.20
CA GLN A 659 10.19 -10.34 22.58
C GLN A 659 9.60 -11.59 23.23
N PHE A 660 8.70 -12.28 22.52
CA PHE A 660 8.10 -13.51 23.01
C PHE A 660 9.15 -14.58 23.31
N ASN A 661 10.06 -14.84 22.37
CA ASN A 661 11.07 -15.88 22.52
C ASN A 661 12.06 -15.55 23.63
N TRP A 662 12.42 -14.28 23.83
CA TRP A 662 13.26 -13.86 24.96
C TRP A 662 12.57 -14.11 26.30
N LEU A 663 11.32 -13.66 26.45
CA LEU A 663 10.54 -13.82 27.69
C LEU A 663 10.29 -15.30 27.99
N TYR A 664 10.06 -16.12 26.96
CA TYR A 664 9.95 -17.57 27.09
C TYR A 664 11.26 -18.21 27.56
N ASP A 665 12.39 -17.88 26.96
CA ASP A 665 13.70 -18.43 27.33
C ASP A 665 14.13 -18.05 28.76
N LYS A 666 13.73 -16.86 29.22
CA LYS A 666 13.92 -16.43 30.62
C LYS A 666 12.95 -17.09 31.60
N GLY A 667 12.01 -17.90 31.10
CA GLY A 667 10.99 -18.58 31.90
C GLY A 667 9.90 -17.65 32.42
N ALA A 668 9.79 -16.43 31.89
CA ALA A 668 8.71 -15.49 32.20
C ALA A 668 7.41 -15.92 31.51
N PHE A 669 7.48 -16.44 30.28
CA PHE A 669 6.37 -17.10 29.62
C PHE A 669 6.51 -18.61 29.75
N ILE A 670 5.44 -19.29 30.17
CA ILE A 670 5.43 -20.74 30.39
C ILE A 670 4.42 -21.37 29.43
N LEU A 671 4.88 -22.32 28.61
CA LEU A 671 4.01 -23.21 27.83
C LEU A 671 3.66 -24.44 28.68
N HIS A 672 2.37 -24.75 28.76
CA HIS A 672 1.85 -25.90 29.51
C HIS A 672 1.51 -27.07 28.59
N SER A 673 1.30 -28.25 29.18
CA SER A 673 1.02 -29.49 28.43
C SER A 673 -0.30 -29.46 27.66
N ASP A 674 -1.24 -28.61 28.04
CA ASP A 674 -2.49 -28.36 27.30
C ASP A 674 -2.30 -27.37 26.13
N GLY A 675 -1.07 -26.92 25.89
CA GLY A 675 -0.69 -25.95 24.86
C GLY A 675 -1.12 -24.52 25.18
N LYS A 676 -1.49 -24.20 26.42
CA LYS A 676 -1.79 -22.83 26.85
C LYS A 676 -0.58 -22.21 27.55
N PHE A 677 -0.63 -20.90 27.71
CA PHE A 677 0.44 -20.08 28.25
C PHE A 677 0.01 -19.37 29.54
N SER A 678 1.00 -19.10 30.38
CA SER A 678 0.86 -18.24 31.56
C SER A 678 2.13 -17.41 31.77
N ILE A 679 2.00 -16.37 32.58
CA ILE A 679 3.11 -15.55 33.08
C ILE A 679 3.62 -16.12 34.41
N ASP A 680 4.93 -16.26 34.54
CA ASP A 680 5.61 -16.35 35.85
C ASP A 680 5.88 -14.94 36.37
N PHE A 681 5.01 -14.46 37.26
CA PHE A 681 5.12 -13.12 37.84
C PHE A 681 6.41 -12.91 38.65
N THR A 682 7.11 -13.97 39.05
CA THR A 682 8.38 -13.83 39.78
C THR A 682 9.58 -13.57 38.87
N LYS A 683 9.43 -13.76 37.56
CA LYS A 683 10.52 -13.65 36.57
C LYS A 683 10.28 -12.59 35.50
N VAL A 684 9.03 -12.20 35.28
CA VAL A 684 8.66 -11.33 34.15
C VAL A 684 9.32 -9.96 34.21
N GLU A 685 9.44 -9.35 35.39
CA GLU A 685 10.05 -8.02 35.55
C GLU A 685 11.52 -8.01 35.12
N GLU A 686 12.32 -8.97 35.63
CA GLU A 686 13.74 -9.11 35.25
C GLU A 686 13.90 -9.44 33.76
N ALA A 687 13.02 -10.29 33.22
CA ALA A 687 13.07 -10.66 31.81
C ALA A 687 12.78 -9.47 30.89
N VAL A 688 11.78 -8.65 31.21
CA VAL A 688 11.46 -7.39 30.52
C VAL A 688 12.62 -6.40 30.61
N GLU A 689 13.15 -6.18 31.82
CA GLU A 689 14.27 -5.26 32.03
C GLU A 689 15.52 -5.70 31.24
N SER A 690 15.82 -7.00 31.25
CA SER A 690 17.00 -7.54 30.55
C SER A 690 16.91 -7.39 29.03
N LEU A 691 15.72 -7.57 28.44
CA LEU A 691 15.54 -7.37 27.00
C LEU A 691 15.60 -5.90 26.62
N GLY A 692 14.92 -5.03 27.38
CA GLY A 692 14.97 -3.58 27.15
C GLY A 692 16.40 -3.07 27.20
N ARG A 693 17.20 -3.51 28.18
CA ARG A 693 18.63 -3.19 28.26
C ARG A 693 19.42 -3.66 27.05
N GLU A 694 19.23 -4.91 26.62
CA GLU A 694 19.94 -5.49 25.48
C GLU A 694 19.68 -4.69 24.20
N ILE A 695 18.41 -4.47 23.87
CA ILE A 695 18.01 -3.73 22.66
C ILE A 695 18.56 -2.31 22.69
N MET A 696 18.32 -1.57 23.79
CA MET A 696 18.82 -0.18 23.90
C MET A 696 20.34 -0.11 23.88
N THR A 697 21.06 -1.10 24.42
CA THR A 697 22.54 -1.12 24.36
C THR A 697 23.04 -1.32 22.94
N ILE A 698 22.40 -2.20 22.16
CA ILE A 698 22.70 -2.40 20.73
C ILE A 698 22.45 -1.11 19.97
N GLN A 699 21.29 -0.47 20.18
CA GLN A 699 20.92 0.80 19.56
C GLN A 699 21.93 1.90 19.92
N ALA A 700 22.26 2.08 21.19
CA ALA A 700 23.21 3.09 21.66
C ALA A 700 24.60 2.97 21.04
N LYS A 701 25.04 1.75 20.76
CA LYS A 701 26.34 1.46 20.13
C LYS A 701 26.30 1.54 18.61
N GLY A 702 25.11 1.55 17.99
CA GLY A 702 24.96 1.37 16.54
C GLY A 702 25.46 0.00 16.08
N ASP A 703 25.35 -1.04 16.91
CA ASP A 703 25.95 -2.36 16.67
C ASP A 703 25.07 -3.21 15.73
N LYS A 704 25.18 -2.95 14.43
CA LYS A 704 24.42 -3.68 13.40
C LYS A 704 24.67 -5.21 13.43
N PRO A 705 25.90 -5.73 13.58
CA PRO A 705 26.12 -7.16 13.72
C PRO A 705 25.39 -7.78 14.92
N ALA A 706 25.38 -7.11 16.08
CA ALA A 706 24.62 -7.59 17.24
C ALA A 706 23.10 -7.55 17.00
N ALA A 707 22.59 -6.48 16.36
CA ALA A 707 21.20 -6.39 15.94
C ALA A 707 20.78 -7.54 15.01
N GLN A 708 21.58 -7.84 13.99
CA GLN A 708 21.36 -8.96 13.07
C GLN A 708 21.36 -10.30 13.81
N SER A 709 22.34 -10.52 14.69
CA SER A 709 22.44 -11.75 15.49
C SER A 709 21.23 -11.95 16.41
N LEU A 710 20.78 -10.89 17.07
CA LEU A 710 19.61 -10.92 17.95
C LEU A 710 18.34 -11.25 17.18
N LEU A 711 18.10 -10.57 16.05
CA LEU A 711 16.93 -10.85 15.20
C LEU A 711 16.99 -12.26 14.58
N GLN A 712 18.13 -12.69 14.04
CA GLN A 712 18.26 -14.02 13.43
C GLN A 712 18.04 -15.16 14.44
N SER A 713 18.50 -14.99 15.68
CA SER A 713 18.38 -16.01 16.70
C SER A 713 17.00 -16.05 17.35
N ARG A 714 16.30 -14.91 17.46
CA ARG A 714 15.07 -14.79 18.26
C ARG A 714 13.83 -14.34 17.51
N ALA A 715 13.92 -13.66 16.38
CA ALA A 715 12.75 -13.27 15.59
C ALA A 715 12.32 -14.42 14.65
N THR A 716 12.03 -15.59 15.22
CA THR A 716 11.67 -16.81 14.48
C THR A 716 10.42 -17.47 15.05
N LEU A 717 9.68 -18.20 14.20
CA LEU A 717 8.52 -19.00 14.63
C LEU A 717 8.98 -20.29 15.32
N THR A 718 9.32 -20.17 16.60
CA THR A 718 9.67 -21.29 17.49
C THR A 718 8.50 -22.23 17.73
N GLN A 719 8.77 -23.44 18.25
CA GLN A 719 7.72 -24.42 18.52
C GLN A 719 6.59 -23.88 19.44
N PRO A 720 6.87 -23.14 20.54
CA PRO A 720 5.79 -22.54 21.33
C PRO A 720 4.92 -21.58 20.54
N LEU A 721 5.49 -20.72 19.70
CA LEU A 721 4.72 -19.81 18.84
C LEU A 721 3.82 -20.57 17.86
N ARG A 722 4.34 -21.63 17.22
CA ARG A 722 3.55 -22.46 16.30
C ARG A 722 2.34 -23.07 16.99
N VAL A 723 2.50 -23.59 18.21
CA VAL A 723 1.38 -24.15 19.01
C VAL A 723 0.30 -23.09 19.25
N ALA A 724 0.67 -21.85 19.56
CA ALA A 724 -0.29 -20.77 19.75
C ALA A 724 -1.01 -20.41 18.43
N LEU A 725 -0.25 -20.24 17.34
CA LEU A 725 -0.79 -19.87 16.04
C LEU A 725 -1.74 -20.93 15.46
N GLU A 726 -1.39 -22.22 15.57
CA GLU A 726 -2.23 -23.35 15.15
C GLU A 726 -3.58 -23.34 15.88
N LYS A 727 -3.59 -23.05 17.20
CA LYS A 727 -4.83 -22.93 17.98
C LYS A 727 -5.68 -21.75 17.53
N ILE A 728 -5.06 -20.61 17.26
CA ILE A 728 -5.75 -19.39 16.82
C ILE A 728 -6.37 -19.60 15.43
N GLU A 729 -5.63 -20.25 14.53
CA GLU A 729 -6.10 -20.62 13.20
C GLU A 729 -7.29 -21.60 13.28
N HIS A 730 -7.20 -22.63 14.12
CA HIS A 730 -8.28 -23.59 14.32
C HIS A 730 -9.56 -22.93 14.85
N MET A 731 -9.43 -21.93 15.72
CA MET A 731 -10.53 -21.14 16.26
C MET A 731 -11.04 -20.07 15.30
N GLN A 732 -10.40 -19.90 14.13
CA GLN A 732 -10.73 -18.91 13.11
C GLN A 732 -10.82 -17.48 13.66
N VAL A 733 -9.94 -17.11 14.59
CA VAL A 733 -9.93 -15.74 15.13
C VAL A 733 -9.60 -14.77 14.00
N PRO A 734 -10.33 -13.65 13.83
CA PRO A 734 -10.00 -12.62 12.84
C PRO A 734 -8.59 -12.05 13.03
N VAL A 735 -7.91 -11.67 11.95
CA VAL A 735 -6.62 -10.97 11.99
C VAL A 735 -6.82 -9.51 12.34
N ASP A 736 -7.81 -8.86 11.75
CA ASP A 736 -8.18 -7.48 12.03
C ASP A 736 -9.70 -7.24 11.94
N ILE A 737 -10.13 -5.98 11.90
CA ILE A 737 -11.50 -5.51 11.81
C ILE A 737 -11.75 -4.78 10.49
N ALA A 738 -13.01 -4.78 10.05
CA ALA A 738 -13.52 -3.95 8.95
C ALA A 738 -14.59 -3.00 9.52
N PRO A 739 -14.30 -1.70 9.70
CA PRO A 739 -15.25 -0.75 10.25
C PRO A 739 -16.48 -0.53 9.37
N ILE A 740 -17.62 -0.32 10.02
CA ILE A 740 -18.90 0.09 9.43
C ILE A 740 -19.34 1.38 10.12
N PHE A 741 -19.33 2.49 9.38
CA PHE A 741 -19.54 3.84 9.90
C PHE A 741 -21.03 4.26 9.85
N GLY A 742 -21.88 3.57 10.60
CA GLY A 742 -23.34 3.80 10.58
C GLY A 742 -23.75 5.23 10.93
N THR A 743 -23.11 5.85 11.93
CA THR A 743 -23.38 7.24 12.32
C THR A 743 -23.00 8.23 11.21
N ALA A 744 -21.84 8.06 10.57
CA ALA A 744 -21.41 8.90 9.45
C ALA A 744 -22.38 8.79 8.26
N SER A 745 -22.82 7.57 7.91
CA SER A 745 -23.81 7.36 6.84
C SER A 745 -25.13 8.09 7.12
N LYS A 746 -25.62 8.09 8.36
CA LYS A 746 -26.83 8.83 8.76
C LYS A 746 -26.65 10.35 8.63
N LEU A 747 -25.49 10.88 9.04
CA LEU A 747 -25.18 12.31 8.91
C LEU A 747 -25.09 12.75 7.44
N LEU A 748 -24.50 11.91 6.59
CA LEU A 748 -24.40 12.15 5.15
C LEU A 748 -25.74 12.04 4.41
N ALA A 749 -26.70 11.28 4.94
CA ALA A 749 -28.03 11.15 4.35
C ALA A 749 -28.98 12.31 4.69
N ASN A 750 -28.76 12.98 5.83
CA ASN A 750 -29.63 14.04 6.33
C ASN A 750 -29.22 15.45 5.88
N ASN A 751 -28.04 15.61 5.26
CA ASN A 751 -27.42 16.87 4.84
C ASN A 751 -26.99 16.80 3.38
#